data_AF-A0A0K0ELY9-F1
#
_entry.id   AF-A0A0K0ELY9-F1
#
_cell.length_a   1.000
_cell.length_b   1.000
_cell.length_c   1.000
_cell.angle_alpha   90.00
_cell.angle_beta   90.00
_cell.angle_gamma   90.00
#
_symmetry.space_group_name_H-M   'P 1'
#
loop_
_entity.id
_entity.type
_entity.pdbx_description
1 polymer ?
#
loop_
_entity_poly.entity_id
_entity_poly.type
_entity_poly.pdbx_seq_one_letter_code
_entity_poly.pdbx_strand_id
1 'polypeptide(L)'
;MNIFIEKYKGMLNTNNIEDGIDFPSDCIIGKLNLTINDHQTITIHLKEIDKKIPEALKIIKITEEQFYAQKIVQSHLVYQQDEITFKVTPGFKYQYRLYVVDLCTKKKYVYQECYECILSKSKILSLYAISLELFAKIKCPPVRICELYRCKPKSYFEKIDICNKGIMYPYIKDNTGHAGNPLIGKVRGLFFSGKLNDRNNFPEGSSFGDKRFVINAYHLLNPDMHNYYFGDIYCTKSENIHVVTIVVCNKNTPEDIYCRKHLVFLCPKRNEFITCISKQGLYEYYWNYREKNNVSITLELFYCGPVDTNIGYFEDILRVIGDGSTTPGGIGHKKNFITCCFIKKIRLISNLSKVCLNFSKATNFANDKGTIYFLNEYVTNCTIDSKLIETEISLESNSFYKSYDLINIEEYFLEIFIINDPPQSYGCKEFGTMINKNLIQLPYQLINEIQSDNISEIVILIDKDFSCQKCLPMPDLKNCKIFDGFKNLKTIKLYVENLMLTEGDKTLIDIVSNIKEITIDVILDKLQSNINFPIHSSATDNCIFSYIISKKCYLSIFIPYFINNFNLIRWLKKLNTFDYTFICSLSFNISLPSEIQEFSKYLSLMTNLKWLRLVFKINYKCLKLEKYQCTTSKEYLFESSKHLQKLKTIQIIWYFNMSTSVIKKFMEGQNKENNEAIQHKINKCLKIWEKETFSFFTSVSKSIKNLYFYAIPQFNSKITSFLNDLFPNLNFLFLGSIPNIEKKCLKILRNLKIFVSRNNEVLELPTNIKSCMISDAKYLLKNNIRKEKYEKCFEHYKKLKCFKKEYDVEGLIIGKIFFNNFDELYDIKVHFNDIKKIHLWKIINLNKIP
;
A
#
# COMPACT_ATOMS: atom_id res chain seq x y z
N MET A 1 11.97 0.51 41.93
CA MET A 1 11.39 1.72 41.29
C MET A 1 10.68 2.62 42.31
N ASN A 2 9.67 2.15 43.04
CA ASN A 2 8.99 2.95 44.08
C ASN A 2 9.92 3.48 45.20
N ILE A 3 10.91 2.69 45.63
CA ILE A 3 11.93 3.10 46.61
C ILE A 3 12.87 4.19 46.05
N PHE A 4 13.14 4.16 44.74
CA PHE A 4 13.96 5.18 44.06
C PHE A 4 13.18 6.49 43.90
N ILE A 5 11.90 6.40 43.59
CA ILE A 5 10.98 7.55 43.49
C ILE A 5 10.80 8.23 44.85
N GLU A 6 10.57 7.47 45.93
CA GLU A 6 10.45 8.01 47.30
C GLU A 6 11.73 8.71 47.77
N LYS A 7 12.91 8.14 47.48
CA LYS A 7 14.21 8.71 47.90
C LYS A 7 14.55 10.04 47.21
N TYR A 8 14.05 10.28 46.00
CA TYR A 8 14.38 11.47 45.21
C TYR A 8 13.22 12.46 45.01
N LYS A 9 11.99 12.12 45.45
CA LYS A 9 10.85 13.05 45.52
C LYS A 9 11.18 14.36 46.27
N GLY A 10 12.01 14.30 47.32
CA GLY A 10 12.43 15.50 48.06
C GLY A 10 13.35 16.47 47.30
N MET A 11 14.05 15.99 46.27
CA MET A 11 14.95 16.82 45.43
C MET A 11 14.22 17.54 44.30
N LEU A 12 13.07 17.00 43.88
CA LEU A 12 12.17 17.56 42.88
C LEU A 12 10.90 17.92 43.63
N ASN A 13 10.92 19.03 44.36
CA ASN A 13 9.77 19.49 45.14
C ASN A 13 8.62 19.90 44.19
N THR A 14 7.89 18.92 43.66
CA THR A 14 6.86 19.10 42.62
C THR A 14 5.62 19.81 43.14
N ASN A 15 5.43 19.87 44.46
CA ASN A 15 4.28 20.50 45.10
C ASN A 15 4.37 22.03 45.18
N ASN A 16 5.56 22.62 44.94
CA ASN A 16 5.76 24.07 44.90
C ASN A 16 5.95 24.62 43.47
N ILE A 17 5.68 23.81 42.44
CA ILE A 17 5.75 24.25 41.03
C ILE A 17 4.32 24.44 40.49
N GLU A 18 3.49 25.14 41.27
CA GLU A 18 2.20 25.66 40.83
C GLU A 18 2.37 27.11 40.38
N ASP A 19 1.90 27.34 39.16
CA ASP A 19 1.63 28.63 38.50
C ASP A 19 2.55 29.83 38.78
N GLY A 20 3.42 30.08 37.80
CA GLY A 20 4.09 31.36 37.62
C GLY A 20 5.54 31.36 38.09
N ILE A 21 6.43 31.59 37.11
CA ILE A 21 7.67 32.36 37.22
C ILE A 21 8.31 32.37 38.63
N ASP A 22 9.23 31.43 38.88
CA ASP A 22 10.54 31.72 39.47
C ASP A 22 11.40 30.45 39.41
N PHE A 23 12.37 30.45 38.48
CA PHE A 23 13.42 29.44 38.49
C PHE A 23 14.32 29.75 39.69
N PRO A 24 14.81 28.75 40.45
CA PRO A 24 15.95 29.02 41.30
C PRO A 24 17.09 29.48 40.37
N SER A 25 17.75 30.58 40.74
CA SER A 25 18.71 31.32 39.90
C SER A 25 19.94 30.51 39.45
N ASP A 26 20.02 29.25 39.89
CA ASP A 26 21.09 28.29 39.66
C ASP A 26 20.80 27.28 38.52
N CYS A 27 19.65 27.37 37.83
CA CYS A 27 19.29 26.43 36.75
C CYS A 27 19.84 26.83 35.37
N ILE A 28 20.41 25.85 34.66
CA ILE A 28 20.89 26.02 33.28
C ILE A 28 19.73 25.74 32.30
N ILE A 29 19.42 26.69 31.43
CA ILE A 29 18.29 26.61 30.49
C ILE A 29 18.78 26.15 29.10
N GLY A 30 18.08 25.17 28.51
CA GLY A 30 18.32 24.67 27.16
C GLY A 30 17.05 24.56 26.32
N LYS A 31 17.21 24.26 25.02
CA LYS A 31 16.11 24.02 24.07
C LYS A 31 15.86 22.52 23.93
N LEU A 32 14.59 22.09 23.87
CA LEU A 32 14.24 20.70 23.56
C LEU A 32 14.25 20.46 22.04
N ASN A 33 14.84 19.35 21.61
CA ASN A 33 14.75 18.91 20.23
C ASN A 33 13.46 18.11 20.02
N LEU A 34 12.57 18.65 19.20
CA LEU A 34 11.28 18.04 18.86
C LEU A 34 11.23 17.67 17.38
N THR A 35 10.67 16.50 17.07
CA THR A 35 10.24 16.11 15.72
C THR A 35 8.74 15.92 15.71
N ILE A 36 8.08 16.44 14.68
CA ILE A 36 6.62 16.35 14.50
C ILE A 36 6.36 15.44 13.31
N ASN A 37 5.45 14.49 13.47
CA ASN A 37 4.99 13.67 12.34
C ASN A 37 3.57 14.03 11.90
N ASP A 38 3.21 13.59 10.69
CA ASP A 38 1.89 13.84 10.09
C ASP A 38 0.74 13.10 10.80
N HIS A 39 1.05 12.20 11.75
CA HIS A 39 0.10 11.48 12.56
C HIS A 39 -0.29 12.20 13.86
N GLN A 40 -0.01 13.51 13.96
CA GLN A 40 -0.30 14.31 15.14
C GLN A 40 0.38 13.73 16.38
N THR A 41 1.67 13.38 16.25
CA THR A 41 2.51 13.03 17.38
C THR A 41 3.78 13.87 17.38
N ILE A 42 4.29 14.12 18.59
CA ILE A 42 5.55 14.84 18.81
C ILE A 42 6.50 13.89 19.51
N THR A 43 7.70 13.75 18.93
CA THR A 43 8.81 13.00 19.49
C THR A 43 9.85 13.97 20.05
N ILE A 44 10.22 13.76 21.31
CA ILE A 44 11.24 14.52 22.03
C ILE A 44 12.52 13.69 22.04
N HIS A 45 13.59 14.22 21.46
CA HIS A 45 14.87 13.50 21.38
C HIS A 45 15.76 13.85 22.57
N LEU A 46 16.14 12.84 23.34
CA LEU A 46 16.91 12.99 24.58
C LEU A 46 18.39 12.62 24.42
N LYS A 47 18.77 11.93 23.34
CA LYS A 47 20.15 11.46 23.08
C LYS A 47 21.24 12.50 23.32
N GLU A 48 21.03 13.75 22.92
CA GLU A 48 22.04 14.81 23.12
C GLU A 48 22.14 15.26 24.58
N ILE A 49 21.02 15.25 25.31
CA ILE A 49 20.97 15.53 26.74
C ILE A 49 21.65 14.39 27.49
N ASP A 50 21.42 13.15 27.08
CA ASP A 50 21.98 11.94 27.68
C ASP A 50 23.49 11.84 27.47
N LYS A 51 23.99 12.27 26.31
CA LYS A 51 25.44 12.40 26.07
C LYS A 51 26.08 13.46 26.97
N LYS A 52 25.39 14.56 27.25
CA LYS A 52 25.88 15.66 28.10
C LYS A 52 25.78 15.33 29.59
N ILE A 53 24.74 14.59 29.99
CA ILE A 53 24.40 14.30 31.39
C ILE A 53 23.96 12.82 31.49
N PRO A 54 24.91 11.86 31.51
CA PRO A 54 24.60 10.42 31.41
C PRO A 54 23.83 9.88 32.62
N GLU A 55 24.15 10.37 33.83
CA GLU A 55 23.55 9.93 35.08
C GLU A 55 22.55 10.97 35.62
N ALA A 56 21.45 11.17 34.90
CA ALA A 56 20.46 12.18 35.25
C ALA A 56 19.06 11.64 35.54
N LEU A 57 18.39 12.22 36.53
CA LEU A 57 16.96 12.06 36.77
C LEU A 57 16.19 13.07 35.91
N LYS A 58 15.23 12.60 35.11
CA LYS A 58 14.50 13.42 34.12
C LYS A 58 12.99 13.37 34.39
N ILE A 59 12.34 14.52 34.48
CA ILE A 59 10.87 14.66 34.55
C ILE A 59 10.42 15.60 33.45
N ILE A 60 9.44 15.19 32.65
CA ILE A 60 8.81 16.08 31.69
C ILE A 60 7.45 16.56 32.18
N LYS A 61 7.25 17.88 32.17
CA LYS A 61 5.96 18.55 32.37
C LYS A 61 5.44 19.01 31.02
N ILE A 62 4.20 18.67 30.73
CA ILE A 62 3.48 19.01 29.50
C ILE A 62 2.30 19.88 29.91
N THR A 63 2.25 21.08 29.35
CA THR A 63 1.11 21.98 29.53
C THR A 63 0.36 22.05 28.20
N GLU A 64 -0.91 21.68 28.23
CA GLU A 64 -1.82 21.77 27.10
C GLU A 64 -2.74 22.96 27.30
N GLU A 65 -2.71 23.89 26.35
CA GLU A 65 -3.55 25.08 26.33
C GLU A 65 -4.38 25.03 25.07
N GLN A 66 -5.68 24.73 25.22
CA GLN A 66 -6.61 24.88 24.11
C GLN A 66 -6.77 26.38 23.83
N PHE A 67 -6.73 26.79 22.56
CA PHE A 67 -6.95 28.19 22.22
C PHE A 67 -8.27 28.68 22.83
N TYR A 68 -8.19 29.60 23.80
CA TYR A 68 -9.30 30.21 24.53
C TYR A 68 -10.09 29.30 25.51
N ALA A 69 -9.49 28.22 26.05
CA ALA A 69 -10.12 27.40 27.10
C ALA A 69 -9.13 26.93 28.20
N GLN A 70 -9.57 26.02 29.10
CA GLN A 70 -8.83 25.59 30.29
C GLN A 70 -7.44 25.01 29.96
N LYS A 71 -6.47 25.35 30.83
CA LYS A 71 -5.09 24.85 30.80
C LYS A 71 -5.02 23.51 31.54
N ILE A 72 -4.58 22.46 30.86
CA ILE A 72 -4.37 21.13 31.46
C ILE A 72 -2.87 20.92 31.63
N VAL A 73 -2.45 20.48 32.82
CA VAL A 73 -1.05 20.21 33.13
C VAL A 73 -0.87 18.74 33.45
N GLN A 74 0.05 18.08 32.76
CA GLN A 74 0.42 16.69 32.98
C GLN A 74 1.92 16.57 33.21
N SER A 75 2.34 15.63 34.05
CA SER A 75 3.76 15.37 34.33
C SER A 75 4.06 13.89 34.17
N HIS A 76 5.18 13.57 33.51
CA HIS A 76 5.62 12.21 33.22
C HIS A 76 7.09 12.04 33.66
N LEU A 77 7.38 10.93 34.34
CA LEU A 77 8.75 10.54 34.69
C LEU A 77 9.42 9.92 33.46
N VAL A 78 10.67 10.29 33.19
CA VAL A 78 11.43 9.81 32.04
C VAL A 78 12.63 9.01 32.53
N TYR A 79 12.70 7.73 32.18
CA TYR A 79 13.77 6.85 32.63
C TYR A 79 14.31 6.00 31.47
N GLN A 80 15.63 6.07 31.24
CA GLN A 80 16.36 5.26 30.25
C GLN A 80 15.68 5.17 28.86
N GLN A 81 15.25 6.31 28.34
CA GLN A 81 14.65 6.42 27.01
C GLN A 81 15.41 7.47 26.21
N ASP A 82 15.79 7.10 24.98
CA ASP A 82 16.43 8.01 24.04
C ASP A 82 15.44 9.01 23.43
N GLU A 83 14.15 8.65 23.40
CA GLU A 83 13.07 9.40 22.76
C GLU A 83 11.74 9.18 23.49
N ILE A 84 10.88 10.19 23.51
CA ILE A 84 9.50 10.10 24.05
C ILE A 84 8.51 10.66 23.05
N THR A 85 7.43 9.94 22.78
CA THR A 85 6.41 10.36 21.82
C THR A 85 5.06 10.60 22.49
N PHE A 86 4.46 11.76 22.22
CA PHE A 86 3.12 12.14 22.70
C PHE A 86 2.16 12.34 21.54
N LYS A 87 0.89 11.96 21.73
CA LYS A 87 -0.18 12.38 20.80
C LYS A 87 -0.55 13.83 21.08
N VAL A 88 -0.81 14.58 20.02
CA VAL A 88 -1.26 15.97 20.10
C VAL A 88 -2.57 16.15 19.33
N THR A 89 -3.34 17.15 19.74
CA THR A 89 -4.66 17.45 19.18
C THR A 89 -4.62 18.81 18.50
N PRO A 90 -5.10 18.94 17.23
CA PRO A 90 -5.17 20.23 16.58
C PRO A 90 -6.03 21.24 17.34
N GLY A 91 -5.58 22.48 17.41
CA GLY A 91 -6.23 23.56 18.18
C GLY A 91 -5.72 23.69 19.61
N PHE A 92 -4.63 22.99 19.94
CA PHE A 92 -3.94 23.09 21.22
C PHE A 92 -2.52 23.60 21.03
N LYS A 93 -2.08 24.40 21.98
CA LYS A 93 -0.69 24.79 22.19
C LYS A 93 -0.12 23.93 23.31
N TYR A 94 1.01 23.30 23.04
CA TYR A 94 1.73 22.43 23.95
C TYR A 94 3.01 23.12 24.40
N GLN A 95 3.24 23.16 25.71
CA GLN A 95 4.52 23.56 26.27
C GLN A 95 5.16 22.37 26.97
N TYR A 96 6.31 21.95 26.46
CA TYR A 96 7.12 20.87 26.99
C TYR A 96 8.24 21.45 27.84
N ARG A 97 8.39 20.96 29.08
CA ARG A 97 9.49 21.32 29.97
C ARG A 97 10.09 20.06 30.58
N LEU A 98 11.33 19.75 30.23
CA LEU A 98 12.11 18.65 30.78
C LEU A 98 13.04 19.17 31.88
N TYR A 99 12.77 18.77 33.10
CA TYR A 99 13.62 18.99 34.27
C TYR A 99 14.63 17.85 34.36
N VAL A 100 15.91 18.20 34.43
CA VAL A 100 17.02 17.23 34.48
C VAL A 100 17.89 17.54 35.68
N VAL A 101 18.08 16.56 36.56
CA VAL A 101 18.97 16.67 37.72
C VAL A 101 20.14 15.72 37.51
N ASP A 102 21.34 16.28 37.40
CA ASP A 102 22.58 15.52 37.36
C ASP A 102 22.83 14.90 38.74
N LEU A 103 22.84 13.57 38.82
CA LEU A 103 22.97 12.86 40.09
C LEU A 103 24.38 12.95 40.67
N CYS A 104 25.39 13.17 39.81
CA CYS A 104 26.79 13.31 40.20
C CYS A 104 27.07 14.72 40.73
N THR A 105 26.69 15.76 39.95
CA THR A 105 27.05 17.15 40.28
C THR A 105 25.98 17.90 41.08
N LYS A 106 24.77 17.33 41.20
CA LYS A 106 23.58 17.96 41.77
C LYS A 106 23.10 19.22 41.04
N LYS A 107 23.68 19.54 39.87
CA LYS A 107 23.22 20.64 39.02
C LYS A 107 21.86 20.34 38.41
N LYS A 108 21.06 21.39 38.26
CA LYS A 108 19.70 21.34 37.69
C LYS A 108 19.69 22.01 36.32
N TYR A 109 19.04 21.35 35.37
CA TYR A 109 18.86 21.85 34.01
C TYR A 109 17.37 21.84 33.66
N VAL A 110 16.95 22.81 32.86
CA VAL A 110 15.59 22.88 32.32
C VAL A 110 15.68 23.03 30.81
N TYR A 111 15.15 22.06 30.08
CA TYR A 111 14.99 22.15 28.65
C TYR A 111 13.52 22.42 28.34
N GLN A 112 13.24 23.38 27.44
CA GLN A 112 11.86 23.69 27.10
C GLN A 112 11.65 23.94 25.60
N GLU A 113 10.41 23.69 25.15
CA GLU A 113 9.96 24.05 23.80
C GLU A 113 8.43 24.18 23.76
N CYS A 114 7.93 25.00 22.83
CA CYS A 114 6.50 25.21 22.61
C CYS A 114 6.10 24.74 21.20
N TYR A 115 4.97 24.07 21.09
CA TYR A 115 4.41 23.62 19.82
C TYR A 115 2.92 23.95 19.70
N GLU A 116 2.53 24.61 18.62
CA GLU A 116 1.14 24.83 18.29
C GLU A 116 0.68 23.78 17.28
N CYS A 117 -0.27 22.92 17.69
CA CYS A 117 -0.79 21.88 16.83
C CYS A 117 -1.86 22.47 15.90
N ILE A 118 -1.51 22.70 14.64
CA ILE A 118 -2.43 23.15 13.58
C ILE A 118 -2.65 22.04 12.56
N LEU A 119 -3.74 22.15 11.78
CA LEU A 119 -4.00 21.27 10.66
C LEU A 119 -2.90 21.44 9.60
N SER A 120 -2.36 20.30 9.13
CA SER A 120 -1.44 20.30 8.00
C SER A 120 -2.17 20.70 6.71
N LYS A 121 -1.42 21.21 5.73
CA LYS A 121 -1.95 21.54 4.40
C LYS A 121 -2.62 20.35 3.71
N SER A 122 -2.12 19.13 3.95
CA SER A 122 -2.74 17.88 3.47
C SER A 122 -4.14 17.66 4.08
N LYS A 123 -4.32 17.99 5.37
CA LYS A 123 -5.63 17.89 6.01
C LYS A 123 -6.60 18.97 5.52
N ILE A 124 -6.11 20.19 5.25
CA ILE A 124 -6.88 21.24 4.59
C ILE A 124 -7.29 20.82 3.17
N LEU A 125 -6.41 20.13 2.43
CA LEU A 125 -6.72 19.57 1.11
C LEU A 125 -7.84 18.51 1.18
N SER A 126 -7.87 17.70 2.23
CA SER A 126 -8.95 16.75 2.47
C SER A 126 -10.30 17.46 2.69
N LEU A 127 -10.30 18.55 3.47
CA LEU A 127 -11.49 19.38 3.68
C LEU A 127 -11.96 20.05 2.39
N TYR A 128 -11.03 20.52 1.56
CA TYR A 128 -11.31 21.04 0.24
C TYR A 128 -11.99 19.98 -0.65
N ALA A 129 -11.46 18.76 -0.71
CA ALA A 129 -12.08 17.68 -1.49
C ALA A 129 -13.51 17.37 -1.03
N ILE A 130 -13.75 17.30 0.29
CA ILE A 130 -15.09 17.10 0.86
C ILE A 130 -16.04 18.23 0.44
N SER A 131 -15.56 19.48 0.47
CA SER A 131 -16.37 20.62 0.04
C SER A 131 -16.77 20.52 -1.44
N LEU A 132 -15.87 20.09 -2.33
CA LEU A 132 -16.19 19.87 -3.74
C LEU A 132 -17.23 18.76 -3.95
N GLU A 133 -17.12 17.65 -3.20
CA GLU A 133 -18.12 16.58 -3.24
C GLU A 133 -19.51 17.06 -2.82
N LEU A 134 -19.59 17.86 -1.75
CA LEU A 134 -20.83 18.46 -1.28
C LEU A 134 -21.41 19.42 -2.33
N PHE A 135 -20.56 20.26 -2.91
CA PHE A 135 -20.96 21.15 -4.00
C PHE A 135 -21.57 20.36 -5.16
N ALA A 136 -20.88 19.33 -5.68
CA ALA A 136 -21.33 18.55 -6.83
C ALA A 136 -22.75 17.96 -6.66
N LYS A 137 -23.16 17.58 -5.44
CA LYS A 137 -24.48 17.03 -5.13
C LYS A 137 -25.62 18.06 -5.19
N ILE A 138 -25.33 19.33 -4.95
CA ILE A 138 -26.32 20.41 -4.80
C ILE A 138 -26.27 21.33 -6.04
N LYS A 139 -26.03 20.76 -7.23
CA LYS A 139 -25.76 21.51 -8.46
C LYS A 139 -26.89 22.48 -8.83
N CYS A 140 -26.57 23.77 -8.75
CA CYS A 140 -27.36 24.91 -9.24
C CYS A 140 -26.45 25.79 -10.12
N PRO A 141 -27.00 26.57 -11.06
CA PRO A 141 -26.23 27.55 -11.82
C PRO A 141 -25.57 28.57 -10.88
N PRO A 142 -24.31 28.96 -11.10
CA PRO A 142 -23.67 29.98 -10.29
C PRO A 142 -24.33 31.35 -10.53
N VAL A 143 -24.43 32.16 -9.49
CA VAL A 143 -25.03 33.50 -9.56
C VAL A 143 -23.96 34.51 -9.88
N ARG A 144 -24.17 35.32 -10.93
CA ARG A 144 -23.27 36.43 -11.24
C ARG A 144 -23.43 37.50 -10.16
N ILE A 145 -22.31 38.00 -9.64
CA ILE A 145 -22.28 39.09 -8.66
C ILE A 145 -21.42 40.24 -9.20
N CYS A 146 -21.82 41.47 -8.88
CA CYS A 146 -21.04 42.69 -9.15
C CYS A 146 -20.48 43.29 -7.85
N GLU A 147 -21.06 42.92 -6.71
CA GLU A 147 -20.82 43.54 -5.42
C GLU A 147 -20.71 42.49 -4.32
N LEU A 148 -19.96 42.86 -3.28
CA LEU A 148 -19.83 42.12 -2.04
C LEU A 148 -20.27 43.04 -0.90
N TYR A 149 -20.69 42.46 0.22
CA TYR A 149 -21.15 43.25 1.35
C TYR A 149 -20.73 42.67 2.69
N ARG A 150 -20.73 43.53 3.70
CA ARG A 150 -20.53 43.18 5.11
C ARG A 150 -21.56 43.92 5.96
N CYS A 151 -22.26 43.18 6.82
CA CYS A 151 -23.21 43.76 7.76
C CYS A 151 -22.60 43.86 9.16
N LYS A 152 -22.78 45.01 9.83
CA LYS A 152 -22.36 45.28 11.21
C LYS A 152 -23.29 46.32 11.86
N PRO A 153 -23.27 46.49 13.20
CA PRO A 153 -24.03 47.55 13.85
C PRO A 153 -23.55 48.92 13.38
N LYS A 154 -24.44 49.92 13.29
CA LYS A 154 -24.09 51.29 12.90
C LYS A 154 -22.88 51.85 13.66
N SER A 155 -22.83 51.61 14.97
CA SER A 155 -21.76 52.04 15.86
C SER A 155 -20.38 51.45 15.52
N TYR A 156 -20.30 50.30 14.84
CA TYR A 156 -19.04 49.75 14.35
C TYR A 156 -18.47 50.61 13.22
N PHE A 157 -19.30 51.01 12.25
CA PHE A 157 -18.86 51.83 11.12
C PHE A 157 -18.57 53.27 11.54
N GLU A 158 -19.38 53.85 12.43
CA GLU A 158 -19.10 55.18 13.01
C GLU A 158 -17.74 55.22 13.72
N LYS A 159 -17.37 54.16 14.45
CA LYS A 159 -16.04 54.05 15.05
C LYS A 159 -14.92 53.99 14.02
N ILE A 160 -15.13 53.32 12.88
CA ILE A 160 -14.13 53.29 11.80
C ILE A 160 -13.97 54.67 11.16
N ASP A 161 -15.08 55.36 10.94
CA ASP A 161 -15.07 56.72 10.39
C ASP A 161 -14.30 57.67 11.33
N ILE A 162 -14.67 57.69 12.61
CA ILE A 162 -14.08 58.57 13.63
C ILE A 162 -12.62 58.19 13.95
N CYS A 163 -12.35 56.93 14.25
CA CYS A 163 -11.04 56.51 14.77
C CYS A 163 -10.01 56.19 13.67
N ASN A 164 -10.47 55.72 12.51
CA ASN A 164 -9.61 55.21 11.44
C ASN A 164 -9.77 55.97 10.12
N LYS A 165 -10.44 57.13 10.11
CA LYS A 165 -10.66 57.97 8.92
C LYS A 165 -11.28 57.18 7.75
N GLY A 166 -12.25 56.32 8.06
CA GLY A 166 -12.92 55.48 7.07
C GLY A 166 -12.17 54.20 6.67
N ILE A 167 -11.00 53.90 7.24
CA ILE A 167 -10.25 52.69 6.90
C ILE A 167 -10.61 51.52 7.83
N MET A 168 -11.20 50.47 7.27
CA MET A 168 -11.39 49.19 7.93
C MET A 168 -10.09 48.38 7.91
N TYR A 169 -9.46 48.23 9.08
CA TYR A 169 -8.27 47.40 9.21
C TYR A 169 -8.61 45.93 9.50
N PRO A 170 -7.90 44.96 8.89
CA PRO A 170 -8.03 43.53 9.18
C PRO A 170 -7.82 43.20 10.67
N TYR A 171 -8.61 42.27 11.19
CA TYR A 171 -8.46 41.75 12.56
C TYR A 171 -8.14 40.26 12.55
N ILE A 172 -7.52 39.77 13.63
CA ILE A 172 -7.13 38.36 13.78
C ILE A 172 -8.37 37.47 13.66
N LYS A 173 -8.28 36.43 12.83
CA LYS A 173 -9.33 35.43 12.65
C LYS A 173 -9.71 34.80 14.00
N ASP A 174 -11.00 34.84 14.30
CA ASP A 174 -11.59 34.22 15.49
C ASP A 174 -11.63 32.68 15.39
N ASN A 175 -12.01 32.02 16.49
CA ASN A 175 -12.12 30.56 16.60
C ASN A 175 -13.31 29.93 15.84
N THR A 176 -13.97 30.68 14.94
CA THR A 176 -15.04 30.13 14.10
C THR A 176 -14.46 29.11 13.12
N GLY A 177 -15.05 27.91 13.09
CA GLY A 177 -14.60 26.79 12.25
C GLY A 177 -13.85 25.70 13.04
N HIS A 178 -12.94 24.99 12.36
CA HIS A 178 -12.15 23.93 12.99
C HIS A 178 -11.09 24.54 13.93
N ALA A 179 -11.03 24.15 15.20
CA ALA A 179 -10.14 24.76 16.20
C ALA A 179 -8.64 24.72 15.85
N GLY A 180 -8.21 23.69 15.13
CA GLY A 180 -6.84 23.59 14.59
C GLY A 180 -6.60 24.28 13.26
N ASN A 181 -7.54 25.07 12.73
CA ASN A 181 -7.36 25.71 11.43
C ASN A 181 -6.16 26.68 11.46
N PRO A 182 -5.22 26.61 10.50
CA PRO A 182 -4.00 27.43 10.49
C PRO A 182 -4.26 28.95 10.39
N LEU A 183 -5.48 29.38 10.06
CA LEU A 183 -5.88 30.79 10.04
C LEU A 183 -6.07 31.37 11.45
N ILE A 184 -6.55 30.57 12.38
CA ILE A 184 -6.95 31.00 13.73
C ILE A 184 -5.74 31.59 14.46
N GLY A 185 -5.87 32.82 14.95
CA GLY A 185 -4.80 33.48 15.70
C GLY A 185 -3.58 33.93 14.87
N LYS A 186 -3.54 33.65 13.56
CA LYS A 186 -2.35 33.87 12.71
C LYS A 186 -2.58 34.81 11.53
N VAL A 187 -3.77 34.77 10.92
CA VAL A 187 -4.08 35.58 9.74
C VAL A 187 -5.12 36.64 10.11
N ARG A 188 -4.90 37.87 9.62
CA ARG A 188 -5.84 38.98 9.80
C ARG A 188 -6.68 39.14 8.56
N GLY A 189 -7.96 39.45 8.72
CA GLY A 189 -8.86 39.69 7.60
C GLY A 189 -10.20 40.29 7.99
N LEU A 190 -10.99 40.59 6.96
CA LEU A 190 -12.35 41.10 7.04
C LEU A 190 -13.28 40.14 6.29
N PHE A 191 -14.40 39.77 6.93
CA PHE A 191 -15.41 38.92 6.31
C PHE A 191 -16.39 39.71 5.44
N PHE A 192 -16.64 39.20 4.23
CA PHE A 192 -17.62 39.67 3.26
C PHE A 192 -18.47 38.51 2.73
N SER A 193 -19.66 38.84 2.22
CA SER A 193 -20.60 37.93 1.57
C SER A 193 -20.96 38.44 0.19
N GLY A 194 -21.13 37.52 -0.77
CA GLY A 194 -21.73 37.77 -2.08
C GLY A 194 -23.10 37.08 -2.23
N LYS A 195 -23.71 36.63 -1.14
CA LYS A 195 -25.02 35.95 -1.18
C LYS A 195 -26.13 36.91 -1.62
N LEU A 196 -26.85 36.53 -2.66
CA LEU A 196 -28.08 37.20 -3.10
C LEU A 196 -29.31 36.34 -2.75
N ASN A 197 -30.49 36.93 -2.77
CA ASN A 197 -31.76 36.21 -2.70
C ASN A 197 -32.22 35.75 -4.10
N ASP A 198 -33.35 35.04 -4.18
CA ASP A 198 -33.89 34.51 -5.45
C ASP A 198 -34.25 35.59 -6.48
N ARG A 199 -34.37 36.85 -6.06
CA ARG A 199 -34.61 38.01 -6.93
C ARG A 199 -33.32 38.75 -7.30
N ASN A 200 -32.15 38.17 -7.03
CA ASN A 200 -30.82 38.77 -7.19
C ASN A 200 -30.60 40.08 -6.39
N ASN A 201 -31.36 40.28 -5.30
CA ASN A 201 -31.16 41.41 -4.39
C ASN A 201 -30.39 40.95 -3.14
N PHE A 202 -29.78 41.89 -2.43
CA PHE A 202 -29.20 41.57 -1.11
C PHE A 202 -30.28 41.11 -0.12
N PRO A 203 -29.95 40.27 0.88
CA PRO A 203 -30.92 39.82 1.87
C PRO A 203 -31.59 40.98 2.63
N GLU A 204 -32.88 40.91 2.89
CA GLU A 204 -33.60 41.99 3.62
C GLU A 204 -33.27 42.05 5.12
N GLY A 205 -32.68 40.96 5.65
CA GLY A 205 -32.30 40.87 7.05
C GLY A 205 -30.86 40.42 7.29
N SER A 206 -30.37 40.68 8.50
CA SER A 206 -28.98 40.42 8.91
C SER A 206 -28.90 39.97 10.37
N SER A 207 -28.10 38.94 10.63
CA SER A 207 -27.74 38.51 11.99
C SER A 207 -26.58 39.31 12.59
N PHE A 208 -25.92 40.18 11.80
CA PHE A 208 -24.67 40.83 12.19
C PHE A 208 -24.81 42.32 12.53
N GLY A 209 -25.97 42.92 12.27
CA GLY A 209 -26.25 44.33 12.56
C GLY A 209 -27.19 44.98 11.54
N ASP A 210 -27.53 46.24 11.80
CA ASP A 210 -28.51 47.10 11.13
C ASP A 210 -27.96 47.89 9.93
N LYS A 211 -26.64 47.92 9.74
CA LYS A 211 -26.00 48.57 8.59
C LYS A 211 -25.29 47.57 7.69
N ARG A 212 -25.42 47.75 6.38
CA ARG A 212 -24.65 47.03 5.36
C ARG A 212 -23.71 47.99 4.65
N PHE A 213 -22.43 47.62 4.58
CA PHE A 213 -21.46 48.22 3.69
C PHE A 213 -21.37 47.37 2.41
N VAL A 214 -21.54 47.98 1.25
CA VAL A 214 -21.50 47.35 -0.07
C VAL A 214 -20.30 47.90 -0.85
N ILE A 215 -19.56 47.01 -1.51
CA ILE A 215 -18.36 47.33 -2.27
C ILE A 215 -18.34 46.56 -3.58
N ASN A 216 -17.82 47.19 -4.64
CA ASN A 216 -17.64 46.51 -5.93
C ASN A 216 -16.70 45.30 -5.77
N ALA A 217 -17.13 44.15 -6.31
CA ALA A 217 -16.40 42.89 -6.21
C ALA A 217 -14.98 42.98 -6.81
N TYR A 218 -14.75 43.86 -7.79
CA TYR A 218 -13.43 44.10 -8.40
C TYR A 218 -12.37 44.45 -7.36
N HIS A 219 -12.70 45.28 -6.36
CA HIS A 219 -11.72 45.72 -5.36
C HIS A 219 -11.21 44.58 -4.47
N LEU A 220 -12.00 43.54 -4.27
CA LEU A 220 -11.65 42.43 -3.38
C LEU A 220 -11.30 41.14 -4.13
N LEU A 221 -11.74 40.99 -5.40
CA LEU A 221 -11.61 39.77 -6.19
C LEU A 221 -10.86 40.01 -7.51
N ASN A 222 -10.09 41.09 -7.69
CA ASN A 222 -9.26 41.19 -8.90
C ASN A 222 -8.12 40.13 -8.87
N PRO A 223 -8.08 39.12 -9.76
CA PRO A 223 -7.05 38.09 -9.75
C PRO A 223 -5.66 38.60 -10.16
N ASP A 224 -5.54 39.81 -10.72
CA ASP A 224 -4.25 40.44 -10.97
C ASP A 224 -3.61 40.94 -9.66
N MET A 225 -4.44 41.37 -8.71
CA MET A 225 -4.02 41.92 -7.42
C MET A 225 -3.99 40.88 -6.31
N HIS A 226 -4.79 39.82 -6.42
CA HIS A 226 -5.07 38.90 -5.32
C HIS A 226 -4.83 37.42 -5.63
N ASN A 227 -4.53 36.64 -4.59
CA ASN A 227 -4.49 35.18 -4.61
C ASN A 227 -5.61 34.61 -3.73
N TYR A 228 -6.21 33.48 -4.15
CA TYR A 228 -7.35 32.88 -3.46
C TYR A 228 -6.94 31.55 -2.84
N TYR A 229 -7.43 31.28 -1.64
CA TYR A 229 -7.14 30.06 -0.91
C TYR A 229 -8.41 29.48 -0.28
N PHE A 230 -8.53 28.15 -0.28
CA PHE A 230 -9.54 27.47 0.53
C PHE A 230 -9.08 27.48 1.99
N GLY A 231 -9.90 28.07 2.86
CA GLY A 231 -9.62 28.21 4.28
C GLY A 231 -10.20 27.09 5.13
N ASP A 232 -11.52 26.87 5.05
CA ASP A 232 -12.21 25.89 5.88
C ASP A 232 -13.57 25.49 5.29
N ILE A 233 -14.14 24.39 5.81
CA ILE A 233 -15.56 24.06 5.72
C ILE A 233 -16.07 23.58 7.07
N TYR A 234 -17.17 24.16 7.57
CA TYR A 234 -17.78 23.77 8.84
C TYR A 234 -19.31 23.85 8.80
N CYS A 235 -19.99 23.11 9.69
CA CYS A 235 -21.43 23.21 9.89
C CYS A 235 -21.77 24.30 10.91
N THR A 236 -22.89 24.98 10.73
CA THR A 236 -23.48 25.86 11.76
C THR A 236 -24.30 25.04 12.78
N LYS A 237 -25.04 25.73 13.68
CA LYS A 237 -25.93 25.07 14.68
C LYS A 237 -26.95 24.12 14.03
N SER A 238 -27.41 24.44 12.81
CA SER A 238 -28.20 23.52 11.99
C SER A 238 -27.27 22.59 11.22
N GLU A 239 -27.44 21.28 11.37
CA GLU A 239 -26.60 20.26 10.72
C GLU A 239 -26.62 20.34 9.18
N ASN A 240 -27.61 21.05 8.64
CA ASN A 240 -27.88 21.21 7.23
C ASN A 240 -27.25 22.45 6.58
N ILE A 241 -26.59 23.33 7.34
CA ILE A 241 -25.98 24.55 6.79
C ILE A 241 -24.46 24.45 6.94
N HIS A 242 -23.79 24.37 5.81
CA HIS A 242 -22.34 24.35 5.68
C HIS A 242 -21.83 25.72 5.25
N VAL A 243 -20.74 26.17 5.85
CA VAL A 243 -20.05 27.41 5.50
C VAL A 243 -18.67 27.06 4.98
N VAL A 244 -18.34 27.56 3.80
CA VAL A 244 -17.00 27.45 3.21
C VAL A 244 -16.32 28.82 3.28
N THR A 245 -15.14 28.87 3.90
CA THR A 245 -14.35 30.09 3.98
C THR A 245 -13.34 30.14 2.82
N ILE A 246 -13.41 31.19 2.02
CA ILE A 246 -12.44 31.51 0.97
C ILE A 246 -11.59 32.68 1.42
N VAL A 247 -10.28 32.50 1.48
CA VAL A 247 -9.33 33.53 1.89
C VAL A 247 -8.79 34.22 0.66
N VAL A 248 -8.80 35.55 0.65
CA VAL A 248 -8.26 36.35 -0.46
C VAL A 248 -7.22 37.33 0.07
N CYS A 249 -5.99 37.19 -0.44
CA CYS A 249 -4.85 37.99 -0.01
C CYS A 249 -4.32 38.85 -1.15
N ASN A 250 -3.91 40.07 -0.84
CA ASN A 250 -3.06 40.87 -1.74
C ASN A 250 -1.77 40.11 -2.00
N LYS A 251 -1.38 39.96 -3.27
CA LYS A 251 -0.19 39.20 -3.66
C LYS A 251 1.05 39.72 -2.93
N ASN A 252 1.88 38.79 -2.47
CA ASN A 252 3.17 39.06 -1.83
C ASN A 252 3.10 39.76 -0.46
N THR A 253 1.93 39.81 0.17
CA THR A 253 1.80 40.22 1.58
C THR A 253 2.21 39.10 2.54
N PRO A 254 2.51 39.40 3.82
CA PRO A 254 2.79 38.37 4.82
C PRO A 254 1.66 37.32 4.93
N GLU A 255 0.41 37.78 4.87
CA GLU A 255 -0.78 36.93 4.88
C GLU A 255 -0.85 36.03 3.64
N ASP A 256 -0.50 36.52 2.44
CA ASP A 256 -0.41 35.72 1.21
C ASP A 256 0.67 34.64 1.31
N ILE A 257 1.86 35.00 1.79
CA ILE A 257 2.98 34.06 1.97
C ILE A 257 2.59 32.95 2.95
N TYR A 258 1.96 33.32 4.06
CA TYR A 258 1.47 32.37 5.06
C TYR A 258 0.39 31.45 4.48
N CYS A 259 -0.63 32.00 3.83
CA CYS A 259 -1.72 31.21 3.22
C CYS A 259 -1.20 30.27 2.14
N ARG A 260 -0.24 30.69 1.31
CA ARG A 260 0.40 29.84 0.30
C ARG A 260 1.07 28.60 0.90
N LYS A 261 1.70 28.77 2.08
CA LYS A 261 2.37 27.68 2.82
C LYS A 261 1.38 26.71 3.46
N HIS A 262 0.26 27.20 3.99
CA HIS A 262 -0.62 26.42 4.86
C HIS A 262 -1.97 26.01 4.25
N LEU A 263 -2.45 26.72 3.22
CA LEU A 263 -3.76 26.52 2.61
C LEU A 263 -3.68 26.02 1.16
N VAL A 264 -4.83 25.60 0.63
CA VAL A 264 -4.98 25.14 -0.75
C VAL A 264 -5.23 26.34 -1.65
N PHE A 265 -4.35 26.56 -2.63
CA PHE A 265 -4.53 27.60 -3.64
C PHE A 265 -5.74 27.29 -4.54
N LEU A 266 -6.57 28.31 -4.79
CA LEU A 266 -7.72 28.23 -5.66
C LEU A 266 -7.45 29.03 -6.94
N CYS A 267 -7.53 28.37 -8.09
CA CYS A 267 -7.41 29.06 -9.37
C CYS A 267 -8.63 29.96 -9.60
N PRO A 268 -8.49 31.28 -9.77
CA PRO A 268 -9.63 32.18 -9.95
C PRO A 268 -10.53 31.78 -11.13
N LYS A 269 -9.96 31.22 -12.20
CA LYS A 269 -10.70 30.79 -13.41
C LYS A 269 -11.41 29.44 -13.29
N ARG A 270 -11.02 28.60 -12.33
CA ARG A 270 -11.41 27.17 -12.27
C ARG A 270 -11.79 26.69 -10.87
N ASN A 271 -12.08 27.58 -9.94
CA ASN A 271 -12.54 27.18 -8.62
C ASN A 271 -14.07 27.16 -8.57
N GLU A 272 -14.62 26.14 -7.92
CA GLU A 272 -16.07 25.86 -7.90
C GLU A 272 -16.86 26.82 -7.00
N PHE A 273 -16.20 27.62 -6.16
CA PHE A 273 -16.83 28.47 -5.17
C PHE A 273 -17.06 29.90 -5.69
N ILE A 274 -15.99 30.55 -6.18
CA ILE A 274 -15.96 31.93 -6.65
C ILE A 274 -15.22 32.00 -7.99
N THR A 275 -15.92 31.84 -9.10
CA THR A 275 -15.28 31.86 -10.44
C THR A 275 -15.12 33.29 -10.94
N CYS A 276 -13.95 33.59 -11.49
CA CYS A 276 -13.63 34.84 -12.15
C CYS A 276 -13.35 34.59 -13.64
N ILE A 277 -14.11 35.26 -14.52
CA ILE A 277 -14.00 35.14 -15.98
C ILE A 277 -13.62 36.51 -16.55
N SER A 278 -12.54 36.54 -17.33
CA SER A 278 -12.14 37.76 -18.07
C SER A 278 -12.93 37.85 -19.37
N LYS A 279 -13.70 38.91 -19.56
CA LYS A 279 -14.38 39.26 -20.82
C LYS A 279 -14.00 40.69 -21.21
N GLN A 280 -13.41 40.85 -22.39
CA GLN A 280 -13.06 42.17 -22.96
C GLN A 280 -12.24 43.07 -22.02
N GLY A 281 -11.33 42.48 -21.24
CA GLY A 281 -10.50 43.23 -20.27
C GLY A 281 -11.18 43.53 -18.93
N LEU A 282 -12.44 43.14 -18.73
CA LEU A 282 -13.16 43.24 -17.46
C LEU A 282 -13.36 41.85 -16.84
N TYR A 283 -13.47 41.81 -15.52
CA TYR A 283 -13.73 40.58 -14.77
C TYR A 283 -15.21 40.44 -14.41
N GLU A 284 -15.80 39.30 -14.74
CA GLU A 284 -17.09 38.86 -14.24
C GLU A 284 -16.89 37.86 -13.09
N TYR A 285 -17.65 38.05 -12.01
CA TYR A 285 -17.57 37.23 -10.80
C TYR A 285 -18.83 36.39 -10.63
N TYR A 286 -18.62 35.14 -10.25
CA TYR A 286 -19.68 34.17 -10.07
C TYR A 286 -19.58 33.58 -8.67
N TRP A 287 -20.62 33.79 -7.86
CA TRP A 287 -20.72 33.33 -6.49
C TRP A 287 -21.60 32.10 -6.40
N ASN A 288 -21.02 31.00 -5.93
CA ASN A 288 -21.66 29.69 -5.96
C ASN A 288 -22.16 29.30 -4.57
N TYR A 289 -23.23 29.93 -4.09
CA TYR A 289 -23.96 29.42 -2.92
C TYR A 289 -25.03 28.42 -3.39
N ARG A 290 -25.32 27.39 -2.58
CA ARG A 290 -26.20 26.29 -3.01
C ARG A 290 -27.19 25.93 -1.92
N GLU A 291 -28.46 25.72 -2.28
CA GLU A 291 -29.47 25.19 -1.36
C GLU A 291 -30.33 24.16 -2.11
N LYS A 292 -30.37 22.92 -1.61
CA LYS A 292 -31.21 21.85 -2.17
C LYS A 292 -31.45 20.77 -1.13
N ASN A 293 -32.67 20.23 -1.09
CA ASN A 293 -33.05 19.09 -0.23
C ASN A 293 -32.68 19.30 1.25
N ASN A 294 -32.98 20.49 1.78
CA ASN A 294 -32.64 20.92 3.14
C ASN A 294 -31.14 20.82 3.45
N VAL A 295 -30.26 21.04 2.47
CA VAL A 295 -28.82 21.24 2.69
C VAL A 295 -28.42 22.54 2.00
N SER A 296 -27.79 23.44 2.75
CA SER A 296 -27.33 24.74 2.27
C SER A 296 -25.81 24.82 2.40
N ILE A 297 -25.14 25.28 1.35
CA ILE A 297 -23.74 25.66 1.36
C ILE A 297 -23.64 27.15 1.10
N THR A 298 -23.15 27.88 2.10
CA THR A 298 -22.88 29.31 2.04
C THR A 298 -21.37 29.54 1.95
N LEU A 299 -20.98 30.61 1.28
CA LEU A 299 -19.60 31.03 1.16
C LEU A 299 -19.35 32.24 2.07
N GLU A 300 -18.17 32.32 2.66
CA GLU A 300 -17.66 33.49 3.37
C GLU A 300 -16.31 33.88 2.79
N LEU A 301 -16.18 35.14 2.37
CA LEU A 301 -14.93 35.69 1.88
C LEU A 301 -14.16 36.32 3.04
N PHE A 302 -12.96 35.85 3.33
CA PHE A 302 -12.05 36.41 4.32
C PHE A 302 -10.92 37.19 3.61
N TYR A 303 -11.08 38.51 3.50
CA TYR A 303 -10.17 39.40 2.77
C TYR A 303 -9.06 39.94 3.68
N CYS A 304 -7.80 39.76 3.30
CA CYS A 304 -6.62 40.05 4.13
C CYS A 304 -6.03 41.46 3.96
N GLY A 305 -6.76 42.40 3.36
CA GLY A 305 -6.31 43.79 3.16
C GLY A 305 -7.18 44.82 3.88
N PRO A 306 -6.66 46.05 4.10
CA PRO A 306 -7.48 47.17 4.54
C PRO A 306 -8.51 47.54 3.47
N VAL A 307 -9.67 48.02 3.91
CA VAL A 307 -10.75 48.44 3.02
C VAL A 307 -11.19 49.85 3.40
N ASP A 308 -11.11 50.77 2.44
CA ASP A 308 -11.62 52.13 2.59
C ASP A 308 -13.15 52.12 2.45
N THR A 309 -13.88 52.77 3.35
CA THR A 309 -15.34 52.87 3.25
C THR A 309 -15.78 53.81 2.13
N ASN A 310 -14.90 54.70 1.63
CA ASN A 310 -15.22 55.64 0.56
C ASN A 310 -15.31 55.01 -0.84
N ILE A 311 -14.78 53.79 -1.01
CA ILE A 311 -14.88 53.04 -2.29
C ILE A 311 -16.11 52.14 -2.36
N GLY A 312 -17.03 52.30 -1.42
CA GLY A 312 -18.31 51.61 -1.36
C GLY A 312 -19.42 52.55 -0.90
N TYR A 313 -20.56 51.97 -0.54
CA TYR A 313 -21.70 52.72 -0.01
C TYR A 313 -22.37 51.97 1.14
N PHE A 314 -23.22 52.68 1.88
CA PHE A 314 -23.96 52.13 3.01
C PHE A 314 -25.44 52.06 2.72
N GLU A 315 -26.09 51.01 3.20
CA GLU A 315 -27.54 50.88 3.21
C GLU A 315 -28.05 50.39 4.58
N ASP A 316 -29.28 50.79 4.90
CA ASP A 316 -29.98 50.36 6.10
C ASP A 316 -30.61 48.98 5.90
N ILE A 317 -30.51 48.13 6.92
CA ILE A 317 -31.12 46.80 6.92
C ILE A 317 -32.39 46.85 7.76
N LEU A 318 -33.53 46.59 7.13
CA LEU A 318 -34.85 46.70 7.75
C LEU A 318 -35.07 45.70 8.88
N ARG A 319 -34.45 44.51 8.82
CA ARG A 319 -34.69 43.42 9.78
C ARG A 319 -33.40 42.88 10.38
N VAL A 320 -33.13 43.22 11.64
CA VAL A 320 -32.05 42.61 12.42
C VAL A 320 -32.55 41.32 13.06
N ILE A 321 -31.94 40.18 12.71
CA ILE A 321 -32.39 38.82 13.08
C ILE A 321 -31.54 38.24 14.23
N GLY A 322 -30.42 38.88 14.58
CA GLY A 322 -29.53 38.46 15.67
C GLY A 322 -29.09 39.63 16.54
N ASP A 323 -28.48 39.34 17.69
CA ASP A 323 -28.02 40.34 18.67
C ASP A 323 -26.77 41.14 18.23
N GLY A 324 -26.31 40.96 16.99
CA GLY A 324 -25.12 41.63 16.45
C GLY A 324 -23.80 41.16 17.09
N SER A 325 -23.84 40.14 17.94
CA SER A 325 -22.67 39.63 18.66
C SER A 325 -22.22 38.28 18.10
N THR A 326 -21.01 38.22 17.54
CA THR A 326 -20.30 36.96 17.43
C THR A 326 -19.75 36.67 18.81
N THR A 327 -20.19 35.60 19.48
CA THR A 327 -19.69 35.21 20.81
C THR A 327 -18.15 35.19 20.82
N PRO A 328 -17.48 35.70 21.88
CA PRO A 328 -16.05 35.51 22.06
C PRO A 328 -15.74 34.00 21.99
N GLY A 329 -14.99 33.57 20.97
CA GLY A 329 -14.74 32.15 20.69
C GLY A 329 -15.37 31.60 19.40
N GLY A 330 -16.18 32.38 18.67
CA GLY A 330 -16.70 32.00 17.35
C GLY A 330 -17.71 30.84 17.35
N ILE A 331 -18.23 30.47 16.18
CA ILE A 331 -19.07 29.25 16.05
C ILE A 331 -18.14 28.05 15.93
N GLY A 332 -17.97 27.31 17.04
CA GLY A 332 -17.13 26.12 17.08
C GLY A 332 -17.66 24.98 16.20
N HIS A 333 -16.73 24.20 15.64
CA HIS A 333 -17.02 22.97 14.90
C HIS A 333 -17.72 21.92 15.78
N LYS A 334 -18.91 21.43 15.39
CA LYS A 334 -19.56 20.29 16.07
C LYS A 334 -18.71 19.02 15.92
N LYS A 335 -18.47 18.28 17.01
CA LYS A 335 -17.77 16.96 17.00
C LYS A 335 -18.37 15.95 16.00
N ASN A 336 -19.63 16.15 15.59
CA ASN A 336 -20.41 15.31 14.68
C ASN A 336 -20.38 15.77 13.20
N PHE A 337 -19.45 16.63 12.77
CA PHE A 337 -19.32 16.96 11.33
C PHE A 337 -19.10 15.72 10.45
N ILE A 338 -18.39 14.72 10.98
CA ILE A 338 -18.15 13.43 10.32
C ILE A 338 -19.48 12.73 10.00
N THR A 339 -20.48 12.78 10.89
CA THR A 339 -21.79 12.12 10.66
C THR A 339 -22.65 12.85 9.62
N CYS A 340 -22.63 14.19 9.55
CA CYS A 340 -23.44 14.91 8.54
C CYS A 340 -22.96 14.67 7.09
N CYS A 341 -21.64 14.66 6.84
CA CYS A 341 -21.10 14.43 5.49
C CYS A 341 -21.06 12.94 5.08
N PHE A 342 -20.98 12.00 6.04
CA PHE A 342 -20.94 10.56 5.75
C PHE A 342 -22.33 9.92 5.60
N ILE A 343 -23.35 10.35 6.36
CA ILE A 343 -24.66 9.65 6.40
C ILE A 343 -25.45 9.74 5.09
N LYS A 344 -25.15 10.69 4.18
CA LYS A 344 -25.74 10.76 2.83
C LYS A 344 -24.87 10.15 1.71
N LYS A 345 -23.77 9.47 2.03
CA LYS A 345 -22.85 8.87 1.03
C LYS A 345 -23.31 7.50 0.50
N ILE A 346 -24.36 6.90 1.08
CA ILE A 346 -24.82 5.53 0.79
C ILE A 346 -25.68 5.39 -0.49
N ARG A 347 -26.10 6.49 -1.14
CA ARG A 347 -27.05 6.41 -2.30
C ARG A 347 -26.49 6.76 -3.69
N LEU A 348 -25.20 7.06 -3.86
CA LEU A 348 -24.72 7.74 -5.09
C LEU A 348 -23.41 7.21 -5.71
N ILE A 349 -23.02 5.96 -5.42
CA ILE A 349 -21.88 5.31 -6.10
C ILE A 349 -22.36 4.64 -7.41
N SER A 350 -22.92 5.42 -8.34
CA SER A 350 -23.40 4.90 -9.63
C SER A 350 -22.86 5.62 -10.87
N ASN A 351 -21.93 6.57 -10.73
CA ASN A 351 -21.28 7.22 -11.88
C ASN A 351 -19.92 7.84 -11.49
N LEU A 352 -18.91 6.99 -11.30
CA LEU A 352 -17.54 7.40 -10.93
C LEU A 352 -16.77 8.08 -12.08
N SER A 353 -17.13 7.82 -13.34
CA SER A 353 -16.51 8.41 -14.53
C SER A 353 -16.61 9.95 -14.62
N LYS A 354 -17.61 10.56 -13.97
CA LYS A 354 -17.79 12.02 -13.94
C LYS A 354 -17.12 12.72 -12.76
N VAL A 355 -16.70 11.98 -11.73
CA VAL A 355 -16.19 12.56 -10.47
C VAL A 355 -14.67 12.54 -10.41
N CYS A 356 -14.01 11.59 -11.07
CA CYS A 356 -12.56 11.52 -11.10
C CYS A 356 -12.01 11.80 -12.51
N LEU A 357 -11.73 13.09 -12.79
CA LEU A 357 -10.81 13.48 -13.88
C LEU A 357 -9.43 12.79 -13.73
N ASN A 358 -9.08 12.40 -12.51
CA ASN A 358 -7.89 11.61 -12.19
C ASN A 358 -8.04 10.12 -12.53
N PHE A 359 -9.25 9.58 -12.71
CA PHE A 359 -9.46 8.19 -13.13
C PHE A 359 -9.23 8.03 -14.63
N SER A 360 -9.80 8.93 -15.45
CA SER A 360 -9.48 9.00 -16.88
C SER A 360 -8.00 9.33 -17.13
N LYS A 361 -7.37 10.15 -16.28
CA LYS A 361 -5.92 10.37 -16.33
C LYS A 361 -5.14 9.15 -15.85
N ALA A 362 -5.57 8.43 -14.80
CA ALA A 362 -4.91 7.23 -14.31
C ALA A 362 -5.02 6.06 -15.32
N THR A 363 -6.15 5.92 -16.02
CA THR A 363 -6.31 4.95 -17.11
C THR A 363 -5.49 5.35 -18.34
N ASN A 364 -5.35 6.65 -18.63
CA ASN A 364 -4.45 7.12 -19.70
C ASN A 364 -2.95 7.03 -19.31
N PHE A 365 -2.61 7.09 -18.02
CA PHE A 365 -1.25 6.83 -17.49
C PHE A 365 -0.95 5.34 -17.35
N ALA A 366 -1.97 4.49 -17.22
CA ALA A 366 -1.84 3.03 -17.24
C ALA A 366 -1.35 2.50 -18.61
N ASN A 367 -1.20 3.38 -19.61
CA ASN A 367 -0.48 3.08 -20.83
C ASN A 367 1.00 2.75 -20.61
N ASP A 368 1.64 3.23 -19.53
CA ASP A 368 3.11 3.12 -19.36
C ASP A 368 3.60 2.43 -18.07
N LYS A 369 2.72 2.12 -17.09
CA LYS A 369 2.92 1.19 -15.95
C LYS A 369 1.85 1.42 -14.89
N GLY A 370 1.28 0.36 -14.31
CA GLY A 370 0.50 0.52 -13.08
C GLY A 370 -0.24 -0.74 -12.60
N THR A 371 0.06 -1.17 -11.38
CA THR A 371 -0.80 -2.05 -10.57
C THR A 371 -1.92 -1.21 -9.96
N ILE A 372 -3.20 -1.51 -10.25
CA ILE A 372 -4.34 -0.83 -9.60
C ILE A 372 -4.81 -1.68 -8.43
N TYR A 373 -4.53 -1.26 -7.20
CA TYR A 373 -5.01 -1.93 -5.98
C TYR A 373 -6.49 -1.61 -5.71
N PHE A 374 -7.33 -2.62 -5.59
CA PHE A 374 -8.70 -2.49 -5.07
C PHE A 374 -8.79 -2.95 -3.62
N LEU A 375 -8.16 -2.22 -2.70
CA LEU A 375 -8.26 -2.54 -1.27
C LEU A 375 -9.65 -2.22 -0.74
N ASN A 376 -10.31 -3.21 -0.14
CA ASN A 376 -11.56 -3.00 0.62
C ASN A 376 -11.31 -2.52 2.07
N GLU A 377 -10.09 -2.09 2.41
CA GLU A 377 -9.80 -1.42 3.69
C GLU A 377 -8.75 -0.30 3.54
N TYR A 378 -9.09 0.87 4.11
CA TYR A 378 -8.30 2.06 4.40
C TYR A 378 -7.09 2.38 3.49
N VAL A 379 -7.32 3.15 2.43
CA VAL A 379 -6.30 4.08 1.92
C VAL A 379 -6.90 5.48 1.83
N THR A 380 -6.64 6.29 2.86
CA THR A 380 -6.61 7.74 2.72
C THR A 380 -5.15 8.14 2.65
N ASN A 381 -4.63 8.34 1.44
CA ASN A 381 -3.71 9.41 1.04
C ASN A 381 -3.06 9.08 -0.30
N CYS A 382 -3.29 9.96 -1.27
CA CYS A 382 -2.43 10.13 -2.44
C CYS A 382 -1.82 11.53 -2.29
N THR A 383 -0.53 11.59 -1.95
CA THR A 383 0.22 12.85 -1.90
C THR A 383 0.99 12.99 -3.20
N ILE A 384 0.67 14.04 -3.97
CA ILE A 384 1.46 14.49 -5.12
C ILE A 384 2.47 15.49 -4.56
N ASP A 385 3.75 15.10 -4.49
CA ASP A 385 4.81 16.07 -4.29
C ASP A 385 5.05 16.83 -5.59
N SER A 386 5.06 18.15 -5.51
CA SER A 386 5.22 19.03 -6.66
C SER A 386 6.44 19.90 -6.44
N LYS A 387 7.62 19.28 -6.48
CA LYS A 387 8.89 19.98 -6.68
C LYS A 387 9.96 19.04 -7.21
N LEU A 388 10.34 19.34 -8.45
CA LEU A 388 11.52 18.92 -9.21
C LEU A 388 11.50 17.53 -9.88
N ILE A 389 11.69 17.65 -11.20
CA ILE A 389 12.13 16.71 -12.23
C ILE A 389 13.02 15.58 -11.68
N GLU A 390 12.71 14.34 -12.11
CA GLU A 390 13.38 13.05 -11.87
C GLU A 390 13.15 12.32 -10.52
N THR A 391 12.68 11.07 -10.65
CA THR A 391 12.66 9.92 -9.70
C THR A 391 11.62 9.78 -8.56
N GLU A 392 11.04 8.57 -8.56
CA GLU A 392 10.44 7.73 -7.51
C GLU A 392 9.16 8.14 -6.74
N ILE A 393 8.15 7.28 -6.86
CA ILE A 393 6.91 7.26 -6.08
C ILE A 393 7.16 6.32 -4.88
N SER A 394 7.36 6.84 -3.68
CA SER A 394 7.36 6.02 -2.47
C SER A 394 5.95 5.93 -1.86
N LEU A 395 5.35 4.74 -1.90
CA LEU A 395 4.15 4.37 -1.14
C LEU A 395 4.59 3.72 0.18
N GLU A 396 4.37 4.39 1.32
CA GLU A 396 4.46 3.72 2.63
C GLU A 396 3.08 3.20 3.06
N SER A 397 2.89 1.89 2.95
CA SER A 397 1.78 1.16 3.57
C SER A 397 2.24 0.51 4.87
N ASN A 398 1.48 0.71 5.95
CA ASN A 398 1.59 -0.10 7.16
C ASN A 398 0.89 -1.45 6.93
N SER A 399 1.47 -2.28 6.09
CA SER A 399 1.28 -3.74 6.06
C SER A 399 2.49 -4.37 5.37
N PHE A 400 2.80 -5.61 5.72
CA PHE A 400 4.10 -6.29 5.52
C PHE A 400 4.59 -6.54 4.07
N TYR A 401 4.21 -5.75 3.07
CA TYR A 401 4.70 -5.87 1.70
C TYR A 401 5.10 -4.50 1.12
N LYS A 402 6.39 -4.16 1.20
CA LYS A 402 6.99 -3.09 0.40
C LYS A 402 7.04 -3.55 -1.07
N SER A 403 6.46 -2.75 -1.96
CA SER A 403 6.68 -2.81 -3.41
C SER A 403 8.12 -2.44 -3.74
N TYR A 404 8.68 -3.08 -4.76
CA TYR A 404 10.11 -3.04 -5.11
C TYR A 404 10.35 -2.24 -6.39
N ASP A 405 11.34 -1.34 -6.35
CA ASP A 405 11.86 -0.65 -7.54
C ASP A 405 12.67 -1.62 -8.42
N LEU A 406 12.14 -1.90 -9.60
CA LEU A 406 12.88 -2.42 -10.74
C LEU A 406 12.56 -1.54 -11.95
N ILE A 407 13.60 -0.96 -12.52
CA ILE A 407 13.57 -0.03 -13.65
C ILE A 407 12.76 -0.60 -14.84
N ASN A 408 12.04 0.33 -15.47
CA ASN A 408 11.14 0.25 -16.62
C ASN A 408 11.55 -0.70 -17.75
N ILE A 409 10.60 -1.54 -18.20
CA ILE A 409 10.13 -1.74 -19.60
C ILE A 409 9.14 -2.94 -19.63
N GLU A 410 7.90 -2.61 -19.97
CA GLU A 410 6.79 -3.33 -20.67
C GLU A 410 6.43 -4.79 -20.34
N GLU A 411 5.88 -5.05 -19.15
CA GLU A 411 4.81 -6.06 -18.97
C GLU A 411 3.73 -5.46 -18.06
N TYR A 412 2.48 -5.39 -18.52
CA TYR A 412 1.37 -4.73 -17.81
C TYR A 412 0.49 -5.77 -17.10
N PHE A 413 0.34 -5.64 -15.78
CA PHE A 413 -0.51 -6.50 -14.96
C PHE A 413 -1.42 -5.67 -14.03
N LEU A 414 -2.65 -6.13 -13.84
CA LEU A 414 -3.68 -5.49 -13.00
C LEU A 414 -4.02 -6.40 -11.80
N GLU A 415 -3.85 -5.94 -10.56
CA GLU A 415 -4.16 -6.74 -9.35
C GLU A 415 -5.48 -6.32 -8.67
N ILE A 416 -6.52 -7.14 -8.81
CA ILE A 416 -7.85 -6.87 -8.25
C ILE A 416 -8.06 -7.71 -6.98
N PHE A 417 -8.30 -7.03 -5.85
CA PHE A 417 -8.61 -7.67 -4.58
C PHE A 417 -10.14 -7.64 -4.38
N ILE A 418 -10.76 -8.81 -4.19
CA ILE A 418 -12.17 -8.90 -3.80
C ILE A 418 -12.19 -9.47 -2.38
N ILE A 419 -12.33 -8.60 -1.38
CA ILE A 419 -12.30 -8.97 0.04
C ILE A 419 -13.71 -8.81 0.62
N ASN A 420 -14.30 -9.90 1.12
CA ASN A 420 -15.65 -9.89 1.69
C ASN A 420 -15.71 -9.77 3.22
N ASP A 421 -14.61 -10.00 3.95
CA ASP A 421 -14.58 -9.84 5.41
C ASP A 421 -13.34 -9.07 5.93
N PRO A 422 -13.52 -8.06 6.81
CA PRO A 422 -12.43 -7.29 7.40
C PRO A 422 -11.74 -8.06 8.56
N PRO A 423 -10.43 -7.89 8.79
CA PRO A 423 -9.74 -8.41 9.98
C PRO A 423 -10.41 -7.86 11.24
N GLN A 424 -10.77 -8.77 12.15
CA GLN A 424 -11.48 -8.42 13.39
C GLN A 424 -10.65 -7.51 14.28
N SER A 425 -11.04 -6.23 14.35
CA SER A 425 -10.87 -5.41 15.56
C SER A 425 -12.26 -4.99 16.05
N TYR A 426 -12.52 -5.21 17.34
CA TYR A 426 -13.85 -5.17 17.96
C TYR A 426 -14.51 -3.77 18.03
N GLY A 427 -13.98 -2.76 17.33
CA GLY A 427 -14.49 -1.38 17.33
C GLY A 427 -15.20 -0.91 16.06
N CYS A 428 -15.23 -1.69 14.98
CA CYS A 428 -15.78 -1.23 13.67
C CYS A 428 -16.72 -2.25 13.00
N LYS A 429 -17.43 -3.05 13.81
CA LYS A 429 -18.27 -4.16 13.32
C LYS A 429 -19.48 -3.68 12.48
N GLU A 430 -20.13 -2.58 12.84
CA GLU A 430 -21.27 -2.07 12.06
C GLU A 430 -20.87 -1.34 10.78
N PHE A 431 -19.76 -0.58 10.80
CA PHE A 431 -19.28 0.18 9.64
C PHE A 431 -18.71 -0.72 8.54
N GLY A 432 -17.89 -1.73 8.91
CA GLY A 432 -17.37 -2.73 7.98
C GLY A 432 -18.47 -3.59 7.35
N THR A 433 -19.45 -4.02 8.15
CA THR A 433 -20.60 -4.80 7.64
C THR A 433 -21.48 -3.97 6.67
N MET A 434 -21.57 -2.64 6.88
CA MET A 434 -22.38 -1.74 6.06
C MET A 434 -21.69 -1.32 4.74
N ILE A 435 -20.35 -1.20 4.73
CA ILE A 435 -19.55 -0.93 3.52
C ILE A 435 -19.46 -2.18 2.64
N ASN A 436 -19.21 -3.37 3.22
CA ASN A 436 -19.18 -4.62 2.45
C ASN A 436 -20.51 -4.93 1.79
N LYS A 437 -21.66 -4.64 2.44
CA LYS A 437 -22.99 -4.82 1.81
C LYS A 437 -23.19 -4.01 0.51
N ASN A 438 -22.49 -2.90 0.31
CA ASN A 438 -22.64 -2.02 -0.86
C ASN A 438 -21.53 -2.17 -1.90
N LEU A 439 -20.33 -2.65 -1.51
CA LEU A 439 -19.20 -2.85 -2.43
C LEU A 439 -19.26 -4.17 -3.21
N ILE A 440 -20.09 -5.15 -2.83
CA ILE A 440 -20.20 -6.45 -3.52
C ILE A 440 -20.67 -6.33 -4.99
N GLN A 441 -21.29 -5.22 -5.41
CA GLN A 441 -21.73 -5.00 -6.80
C GLN A 441 -20.76 -4.17 -7.67
N LEU A 442 -19.78 -3.48 -7.08
CA LEU A 442 -18.95 -2.46 -7.74
C LEU A 442 -17.71 -2.94 -8.51
N PRO A 443 -17.00 -4.04 -8.15
CA PRO A 443 -15.76 -4.43 -8.82
C PRO A 443 -15.98 -4.70 -10.32
N TYR A 444 -17.07 -5.40 -10.64
CA TYR A 444 -17.36 -5.83 -12.01
C TYR A 444 -17.76 -4.68 -12.92
N GLN A 445 -18.51 -3.68 -12.43
CA GLN A 445 -18.84 -2.49 -13.21
C GLN A 445 -17.59 -1.65 -13.52
N LEU A 446 -16.65 -1.60 -12.58
CA LEU A 446 -15.44 -0.83 -12.75
C LEU A 446 -14.43 -1.50 -13.70
N ILE A 447 -14.37 -2.84 -13.71
CA ILE A 447 -13.56 -3.57 -14.70
C ILE A 447 -14.11 -3.34 -16.13
N ASN A 448 -15.44 -3.28 -16.32
CA ASN A 448 -16.05 -2.94 -17.62
C ASN A 448 -15.66 -1.54 -18.13
N GLU A 449 -15.35 -0.60 -17.23
CA GLU A 449 -14.97 0.78 -17.58
C GLU A 449 -13.49 0.92 -17.99
N ILE A 450 -12.65 -0.07 -17.69
CA ILE A 450 -11.23 -0.05 -18.06
C ILE A 450 -11.09 -0.54 -19.50
N GLN A 451 -10.65 0.35 -20.39
CA GLN A 451 -10.28 0.01 -21.76
C GLN A 451 -8.77 0.13 -21.91
N SER A 452 -8.07 -1.00 -21.93
CA SER A 452 -6.62 -1.04 -22.12
C SER A 452 -6.20 -2.31 -22.85
N ASP A 453 -5.74 -2.12 -24.09
CA ASP A 453 -5.18 -3.19 -24.90
C ASP A 453 -3.80 -3.61 -24.40
N ASN A 454 -3.16 -2.86 -23.49
CA ASN A 454 -1.81 -3.19 -23.01
C ASN A 454 -1.82 -4.27 -21.92
N ILE A 455 -2.95 -4.48 -21.24
CA ILE A 455 -3.06 -5.45 -20.13
C ILE A 455 -3.20 -6.87 -20.69
N SER A 456 -2.20 -7.71 -20.41
CA SER A 456 -2.20 -9.12 -20.78
C SER A 456 -2.48 -10.07 -19.62
N GLU A 457 -2.43 -9.57 -18.38
CA GLU A 457 -2.63 -10.36 -17.16
C GLU A 457 -3.48 -9.62 -16.13
N ILE A 458 -4.45 -10.32 -15.54
CA ILE A 458 -5.25 -9.84 -14.41
C ILE A 458 -5.08 -10.81 -13.23
N VAL A 459 -4.92 -10.29 -12.02
CA VAL A 459 -4.90 -11.07 -10.78
C VAL A 459 -6.20 -10.84 -10.03
N ILE A 460 -6.84 -11.91 -9.57
CA ILE A 460 -8.06 -11.90 -8.77
C ILE A 460 -7.82 -12.73 -7.51
N LEU A 461 -8.12 -12.16 -6.35
CA LEU A 461 -8.11 -12.90 -5.09
C LEU A 461 -9.52 -13.39 -4.76
N ILE A 462 -9.66 -14.71 -4.51
CA ILE A 462 -10.91 -15.35 -4.08
C ILE A 462 -10.74 -15.74 -2.61
N ASP A 463 -11.23 -14.89 -1.70
CA ASP A 463 -11.23 -15.15 -0.25
C ASP A 463 -12.48 -15.94 0.19
N LYS A 464 -12.39 -16.69 1.30
CA LYS A 464 -13.30 -17.78 1.73
C LYS A 464 -14.76 -17.40 2.00
N ASP A 465 -15.13 -16.13 2.12
CA ASP A 465 -16.48 -15.75 2.54
C ASP A 465 -17.35 -15.17 1.41
N PHE A 466 -17.52 -15.92 0.32
CA PHE A 466 -18.70 -15.76 -0.54
C PHE A 466 -19.93 -16.54 -0.02
N SER A 467 -19.74 -17.49 0.90
CA SER A 467 -20.79 -18.38 1.40
C SER A 467 -21.59 -17.84 2.60
N CYS A 468 -21.30 -16.64 3.10
CA CYS A 468 -22.10 -16.04 4.15
C CYS A 468 -23.50 -15.74 3.58
N GLN A 469 -24.46 -16.65 3.82
CA GLN A 469 -25.84 -16.72 3.28
C GLN A 469 -26.73 -15.48 3.53
N LYS A 470 -26.16 -14.37 4.03
CA LYS A 470 -26.85 -13.09 4.23
C LYS A 470 -26.39 -11.98 3.27
N CYS A 471 -25.48 -12.27 2.35
CA CYS A 471 -25.07 -11.34 1.32
C CYS A 471 -26.13 -11.28 0.20
N LEU A 472 -26.48 -10.06 -0.19
CA LEU A 472 -27.44 -9.70 -1.25
C LEU A 472 -27.19 -10.49 -2.56
N PRO A 473 -28.20 -10.67 -3.43
CA PRO A 473 -28.05 -11.37 -4.69
C PRO A 473 -26.85 -10.80 -5.46
N MET A 474 -25.99 -11.70 -5.95
CA MET A 474 -24.93 -11.32 -6.89
C MET A 474 -25.52 -10.44 -8.00
N PRO A 475 -24.80 -9.40 -8.45
CA PRO A 475 -25.19 -8.71 -9.67
C PRO A 475 -25.38 -9.76 -10.78
N ASP A 476 -26.39 -9.58 -11.64
CA ASP A 476 -26.67 -10.52 -12.72
C ASP A 476 -25.53 -10.50 -13.74
N LEU A 477 -24.53 -11.33 -13.46
CA LEU A 477 -23.28 -11.44 -14.21
C LEU A 477 -23.45 -12.16 -15.55
N LYS A 478 -24.63 -12.75 -15.81
CA LYS A 478 -24.86 -13.62 -16.98
C LYS A 478 -24.69 -12.90 -18.33
N ASN A 479 -24.74 -11.57 -18.34
CA ASN A 479 -24.58 -10.74 -19.56
C ASN A 479 -23.42 -9.73 -19.47
N CYS A 480 -22.53 -9.85 -18.48
CA CYS A 480 -21.53 -8.82 -18.23
C CYS A 480 -20.28 -9.00 -19.11
N LYS A 481 -20.06 -8.01 -19.98
CA LYS A 481 -18.88 -7.82 -20.86
C LYS A 481 -17.63 -7.35 -20.10
N ILE A 482 -17.41 -7.91 -18.90
CA ILE A 482 -16.44 -7.40 -17.91
C ILE A 482 -15.06 -7.26 -18.49
N PHE A 483 -14.62 -8.21 -19.32
CA PHE A 483 -13.27 -8.21 -19.87
C PHE A 483 -13.19 -7.67 -21.31
N ASP A 484 -14.28 -7.13 -21.88
CA ASP A 484 -14.29 -6.65 -23.28
C ASP A 484 -13.32 -5.48 -23.50
N GLY A 485 -12.96 -4.76 -22.44
CA GLY A 485 -11.97 -3.67 -22.48
C GLY A 485 -10.50 -4.12 -22.57
N PHE A 486 -10.20 -5.43 -22.51
CA PHE A 486 -8.82 -5.95 -22.49
C PHE A 486 -8.54 -6.88 -23.68
N LYS A 487 -8.33 -6.33 -24.88
CA LYS A 487 -8.17 -7.14 -26.10
C LYS A 487 -7.00 -8.13 -26.08
N ASN A 488 -5.93 -7.81 -25.33
CA ASN A 488 -4.73 -8.65 -25.25
C ASN A 488 -4.65 -9.49 -23.96
N LEU A 489 -5.74 -9.60 -23.20
CA LEU A 489 -5.79 -10.41 -21.99
C LEU A 489 -5.55 -11.89 -22.31
N LYS A 490 -4.47 -12.45 -21.77
CA LYS A 490 -4.03 -13.83 -21.99
C LYS A 490 -4.03 -14.68 -20.73
N THR A 491 -3.99 -14.06 -19.55
CA THR A 491 -3.91 -14.79 -18.28
C THR A 491 -4.74 -14.12 -17.19
N ILE A 492 -5.45 -14.95 -16.43
CA ILE A 492 -6.11 -14.54 -15.19
C ILE A 492 -5.56 -15.40 -14.05
N LYS A 493 -4.94 -14.77 -13.06
CA LYS A 493 -4.45 -15.43 -11.85
C LYS A 493 -5.53 -15.45 -10.79
N LEU A 494 -5.88 -16.63 -10.28
CA LEU A 494 -6.83 -16.81 -9.20
C LEU A 494 -6.08 -17.29 -7.96
N TYR A 495 -6.08 -16.48 -6.90
CA TYR A 495 -5.61 -16.94 -5.59
C TYR A 495 -6.75 -17.63 -4.88
N VAL A 496 -6.56 -18.91 -4.55
CA VAL A 496 -7.62 -19.80 -4.12
C VAL A 496 -7.27 -20.45 -2.80
N GLU A 497 -8.10 -20.21 -1.79
CA GLU A 497 -7.95 -20.80 -0.47
C GLU A 497 -8.75 -22.10 -0.26
N ASN A 498 -9.65 -22.44 -1.20
CA ASN A 498 -10.45 -23.68 -1.19
C ASN A 498 -10.69 -24.16 -2.64
N LEU A 499 -10.57 -25.47 -2.87
CA LEU A 499 -10.78 -26.05 -4.21
C LEU A 499 -12.26 -26.13 -4.61
N MET A 500 -13.17 -25.98 -3.66
CA MET A 500 -14.61 -26.04 -3.91
C MET A 500 -15.11 -24.68 -4.38
N LEU A 501 -15.75 -24.67 -5.54
CA LEU A 501 -16.35 -23.47 -6.13
C LEU A 501 -17.67 -23.10 -5.47
N THR A 502 -17.85 -21.81 -5.24
CA THR A 502 -19.16 -21.18 -5.05
C THR A 502 -19.82 -20.91 -6.41
N GLU A 503 -21.11 -20.59 -6.41
CA GLU A 503 -21.81 -20.18 -7.64
C GLU A 503 -21.24 -18.88 -8.23
N GLY A 504 -20.69 -18.00 -7.39
CA GLY A 504 -19.98 -16.80 -7.85
C GLY A 504 -18.69 -17.13 -8.59
N ASP A 505 -17.90 -18.08 -8.07
CA ASP A 505 -16.68 -18.52 -8.72
C ASP A 505 -16.97 -19.16 -10.08
N LYS A 506 -18.02 -19.99 -10.16
CA LYS A 506 -18.49 -20.59 -11.41
C LYS A 506 -18.87 -19.52 -12.43
N THR A 507 -19.65 -18.53 -11.99
CA THR A 507 -20.09 -17.43 -12.86
C THR A 507 -18.92 -16.60 -13.37
N LEU A 508 -17.93 -16.32 -12.52
CA LEU A 508 -16.70 -15.65 -12.94
C LEU A 508 -15.94 -16.48 -13.99
N ILE A 509 -15.74 -17.78 -13.74
CA ILE A 509 -15.06 -18.67 -14.70
C ILE A 509 -15.83 -18.74 -16.02
N ASP A 510 -17.16 -18.74 -15.98
CA ASP A 510 -18.01 -18.72 -17.18
C ASP A 510 -17.78 -17.45 -18.01
N ILE A 511 -17.75 -16.28 -17.38
CA ILE A 511 -17.43 -15.03 -18.06
C ILE A 511 -16.03 -15.08 -18.66
N VAL A 512 -15.04 -15.52 -17.88
CA VAL A 512 -13.64 -15.63 -18.32
C VAL A 512 -13.51 -16.59 -19.50
N SER A 513 -14.27 -17.68 -19.51
CA SER A 513 -14.23 -18.70 -20.57
C SER A 513 -14.63 -18.22 -21.95
N ASN A 514 -15.31 -17.07 -22.03
CA ASN A 514 -15.63 -16.43 -23.31
C ASN A 514 -14.41 -15.76 -23.94
N ILE A 515 -13.31 -15.57 -23.20
CA ILE A 515 -12.06 -15.01 -23.73
C ILE A 515 -11.30 -16.12 -24.44
N LYS A 516 -11.06 -15.95 -25.74
CA LYS A 516 -10.37 -16.94 -26.58
C LYS A 516 -8.95 -17.19 -26.06
N GLU A 517 -8.60 -18.47 -25.93
CA GLU A 517 -7.24 -18.94 -25.54
C GLU A 517 -6.75 -18.44 -24.17
N ILE A 518 -7.68 -18.04 -23.29
CA ILE A 518 -7.36 -17.59 -21.94
C ILE A 518 -6.72 -18.70 -21.10
N THR A 519 -5.70 -18.33 -20.31
CA THR A 519 -5.14 -19.20 -19.27
C THR A 519 -5.59 -18.73 -17.90
N ILE A 520 -6.18 -19.64 -17.12
CA ILE A 520 -6.50 -19.40 -15.72
C ILE A 520 -5.40 -20.02 -14.86
N ASP A 521 -4.61 -19.18 -14.17
CA ASP A 521 -3.51 -19.57 -13.30
C ASP A 521 -3.97 -19.62 -11.84
N VAL A 522 -4.29 -20.83 -11.37
CA VAL A 522 -4.76 -21.07 -10.02
C VAL A 522 -3.58 -21.20 -9.06
N ILE A 523 -3.47 -20.23 -8.15
CA ILE A 523 -2.45 -20.14 -7.12
C ILE A 523 -3.06 -20.57 -5.78
N LEU A 524 -2.60 -21.70 -5.26
CA LEU A 524 -3.10 -22.25 -4.00
C LEU A 524 -2.37 -21.62 -2.81
N ASP A 525 -2.85 -20.46 -2.35
CA ASP A 525 -2.31 -19.78 -1.17
C ASP A 525 -3.15 -20.11 0.09
N LYS A 526 -2.50 -20.24 1.24
CA LYS A 526 -3.12 -20.49 2.57
C LYS A 526 -4.18 -21.63 2.66
N LEU A 527 -4.07 -22.69 1.87
CA LEU A 527 -4.87 -23.91 2.06
C LEU A 527 -4.79 -24.41 3.52
N GLN A 528 -5.95 -24.57 4.15
CA GLN A 528 -6.07 -25.19 5.48
C GLN A 528 -5.57 -26.63 5.40
N SER A 529 -4.90 -27.11 6.45
CA SER A 529 -4.12 -28.36 6.45
C SER A 529 -4.91 -29.65 6.16
N ASN A 530 -6.24 -29.58 6.05
CA ASN A 530 -7.14 -30.74 5.96
C ASN A 530 -8.05 -30.74 4.72
N ILE A 531 -7.70 -30.01 3.65
CA ILE A 531 -8.52 -30.03 2.42
C ILE A 531 -8.27 -31.34 1.68
N ASN A 532 -9.15 -32.30 1.89
CA ASN A 532 -9.25 -33.49 1.04
C ASN A 532 -9.88 -33.09 -0.29
N PHE A 533 -9.27 -33.48 -1.41
CA PHE A 533 -9.98 -33.48 -2.69
C PHE A 533 -11.33 -34.20 -2.50
N PRO A 534 -12.43 -33.69 -3.07
CA PRO A 534 -13.75 -34.29 -2.88
C PRO A 534 -13.69 -35.80 -3.13
N ILE A 535 -13.97 -36.55 -2.06
CA ILE A 535 -13.76 -38.00 -2.00
C ILE A 535 -14.75 -38.72 -2.91
N HIS A 536 -15.93 -38.12 -3.17
CA HIS A 536 -17.02 -38.67 -3.95
C HIS A 536 -16.98 -38.22 -5.42
N SER A 537 -17.36 -39.12 -6.34
CA SER A 537 -17.33 -38.93 -7.80
C SER A 537 -18.32 -37.87 -8.30
N SER A 538 -19.42 -37.62 -7.60
CA SER A 538 -20.45 -36.63 -7.98
C SER A 538 -20.05 -35.17 -7.73
N ALA A 539 -18.93 -34.91 -7.03
CA ALA A 539 -18.48 -33.57 -6.65
C ALA A 539 -17.34 -33.04 -7.52
N THR A 540 -17.00 -33.72 -8.63
CA THR A 540 -15.95 -33.25 -9.56
C THR A 540 -16.29 -31.91 -10.18
N ASP A 541 -17.56 -31.65 -10.47
CA ASP A 541 -18.00 -30.43 -11.16
C ASP A 541 -17.91 -29.18 -10.26
N ASN A 542 -17.81 -29.38 -8.94
CA ASN A 542 -17.61 -28.31 -7.99
C ASN A 542 -16.13 -28.06 -7.67
N CYS A 543 -15.19 -28.83 -8.21
CA CYS A 543 -13.77 -28.56 -8.07
C CYS A 543 -13.32 -27.51 -9.09
N ILE A 544 -12.62 -26.47 -8.64
CA ILE A 544 -12.15 -25.38 -9.51
C ILE A 544 -11.37 -25.86 -10.73
N PHE A 545 -10.47 -26.84 -10.57
CA PHE A 545 -9.68 -27.35 -11.68
C PHE A 545 -10.53 -28.05 -12.74
N SER A 546 -11.44 -28.92 -12.29
CA SER A 546 -12.34 -29.65 -13.19
C SER A 546 -13.30 -28.70 -13.91
N TYR A 547 -13.79 -27.66 -13.23
CA TYR A 547 -14.70 -26.69 -13.82
C TYR A 547 -14.00 -25.81 -14.87
N ILE A 548 -12.77 -25.35 -14.60
CA ILE A 548 -11.98 -24.60 -15.58
C ILE A 548 -11.75 -25.43 -16.85
N ILE A 549 -11.40 -26.72 -16.69
CA ILE A 549 -11.20 -27.64 -17.83
C ILE A 549 -12.51 -27.90 -18.58
N SER A 550 -13.64 -28.08 -17.87
CA SER A 550 -14.93 -28.33 -18.52
C SER A 550 -15.39 -27.13 -19.37
N LYS A 551 -14.94 -25.92 -18.99
CA LYS A 551 -15.12 -24.67 -19.76
C LYS A 551 -14.07 -24.48 -20.86
N LYS A 552 -13.24 -25.49 -21.14
CA LYS A 552 -12.21 -25.50 -22.20
C LYS A 552 -11.20 -24.34 -22.09
N CYS A 553 -10.98 -23.85 -20.87
CA CYS A 553 -9.95 -22.84 -20.59
C CYS A 553 -8.61 -23.53 -20.33
N TYR A 554 -7.51 -22.88 -20.70
CA TYR A 554 -6.20 -23.39 -20.31
C TYR A 554 -6.00 -23.24 -18.80
N LEU A 555 -5.49 -24.28 -18.14
CA LEU A 555 -5.29 -24.32 -16.70
C LEU A 555 -3.80 -24.31 -16.37
N SER A 556 -3.41 -23.39 -15.48
CA SER A 556 -2.13 -23.44 -14.76
C SER A 556 -2.41 -23.68 -13.29
N ILE A 557 -1.69 -24.63 -12.67
CA ILE A 557 -1.82 -24.94 -11.25
C ILE A 557 -0.47 -24.67 -10.58
N PHE A 558 -0.43 -23.65 -9.72
CA PHE A 558 0.75 -23.31 -8.96
C PHE A 558 0.53 -23.53 -7.46
N ILE A 559 1.40 -24.35 -6.87
CA ILE A 559 1.38 -24.65 -5.44
C ILE A 559 2.63 -24.04 -4.82
N PRO A 560 2.53 -22.90 -4.10
CA PRO A 560 3.68 -22.19 -3.57
C PRO A 560 4.45 -23.03 -2.54
N TYR A 561 3.77 -23.92 -1.81
CA TYR A 561 4.36 -24.74 -0.76
C TYR A 561 3.93 -26.20 -0.73
N PHE A 562 4.69 -27.00 0.01
CA PHE A 562 4.38 -28.40 0.18
C PHE A 562 3.16 -28.53 1.08
N ILE A 563 2.07 -29.07 0.55
CA ILE A 563 0.83 -29.31 1.30
C ILE A 563 0.77 -30.79 1.61
N ASN A 564 0.77 -31.12 2.90
CA ASN A 564 0.55 -32.50 3.33
C ASN A 564 -0.85 -32.95 2.89
N ASN A 565 -0.97 -34.18 2.38
CA ASN A 565 -2.22 -34.81 1.97
C ASN A 565 -2.89 -34.22 0.71
N PHE A 566 -2.24 -33.28 0.00
CA PHE A 566 -2.72 -32.83 -1.31
C PHE A 566 -2.34 -33.85 -2.40
N ASN A 567 -3.29 -34.71 -2.78
CA ASN A 567 -3.08 -35.76 -3.78
C ASN A 567 -3.66 -35.35 -5.14
N LEU A 568 -2.84 -34.68 -5.96
CA LEU A 568 -3.24 -34.26 -7.31
C LEU A 568 -3.40 -35.44 -8.27
N ILE A 569 -2.71 -36.57 -8.06
CA ILE A 569 -2.90 -37.80 -8.86
C ILE A 569 -4.35 -38.27 -8.82
N ARG A 570 -4.99 -38.20 -7.65
CA ARG A 570 -6.40 -38.61 -7.50
C ARG A 570 -7.33 -37.78 -8.40
N TRP A 571 -7.00 -36.51 -8.62
CA TRP A 571 -7.75 -35.66 -9.54
C TRP A 571 -7.41 -35.98 -11.00
N LEU A 572 -6.12 -36.11 -11.34
CA LEU A 572 -5.68 -36.48 -12.69
C LEU A 572 -6.36 -37.78 -13.16
N LYS A 573 -6.45 -38.80 -12.32
CA LYS A 573 -7.15 -40.07 -12.59
C LYS A 573 -8.59 -39.94 -13.09
N LYS A 574 -9.27 -38.84 -12.77
CA LYS A 574 -10.66 -38.60 -13.14
C LYS A 574 -10.81 -37.87 -14.48
N LEU A 575 -9.71 -37.34 -15.03
CA LEU A 575 -9.72 -36.62 -16.30
C LEU A 575 -9.73 -37.61 -17.47
N ASN A 576 -10.48 -37.27 -18.51
CA ASN A 576 -10.42 -37.99 -19.78
C ASN A 576 -9.17 -37.55 -20.58
N THR A 577 -8.83 -38.27 -21.65
CA THR A 577 -7.63 -37.98 -22.46
C THR A 577 -7.61 -36.56 -23.04
N PHE A 578 -8.77 -36.00 -23.40
CA PHE A 578 -8.88 -34.67 -23.99
C PHE A 578 -8.63 -33.55 -22.95
N ASP A 579 -9.08 -33.75 -21.72
CA ASP A 579 -8.94 -32.79 -20.61
C ASP A 579 -7.47 -32.42 -20.34
N TYR A 580 -6.54 -33.39 -20.44
CA TYR A 580 -5.11 -33.15 -20.22
C TYR A 580 -4.52 -32.09 -21.17
N THR A 581 -5.12 -31.92 -22.35
CA THR A 581 -4.66 -30.93 -23.33
C THR A 581 -4.89 -29.49 -22.88
N PHE A 582 -5.73 -29.25 -21.87
CA PHE A 582 -5.92 -27.91 -21.31
C PHE A 582 -4.92 -27.56 -20.21
N ILE A 583 -4.11 -28.50 -19.73
CA ILE A 583 -3.12 -28.24 -18.69
C ILE A 583 -1.85 -27.63 -19.33
N CYS A 584 -1.58 -26.37 -19.04
CA CYS A 584 -0.45 -25.62 -19.59
C CYS A 584 0.71 -25.43 -18.62
N SER A 585 0.47 -25.47 -17.30
CA SER A 585 1.53 -25.39 -16.29
C SER A 585 1.11 -26.12 -15.03
N LEU A 586 2.06 -26.82 -14.41
CA LEU A 586 1.73 -27.71 -13.29
C LEU A 586 2.81 -27.71 -12.21
N SER A 587 2.38 -27.54 -10.97
CA SER A 587 3.18 -27.78 -9.77
C SER A 587 2.70 -29.03 -9.06
N PHE A 588 3.57 -30.02 -8.92
CA PHE A 588 3.25 -31.34 -8.39
C PHE A 588 4.09 -31.68 -7.16
N ASN A 589 3.42 -32.01 -6.05
CA ASN A 589 4.03 -32.41 -4.79
C ASN A 589 4.14 -33.93 -4.74
N ILE A 590 5.35 -34.44 -4.49
CA ILE A 590 5.68 -35.87 -4.53
C ILE A 590 6.13 -36.30 -3.13
N SER A 591 5.38 -37.19 -2.50
CA SER A 591 5.67 -37.78 -1.20
C SER A 591 6.35 -39.14 -1.29
N LEU A 592 6.08 -39.89 -2.36
CA LEU A 592 6.58 -41.26 -2.58
C LEU A 592 7.14 -41.42 -3.99
N PRO A 593 8.22 -42.20 -4.19
CA PRO A 593 8.76 -42.51 -5.51
C PRO A 593 7.74 -43.08 -6.52
N SER A 594 6.80 -43.91 -6.06
CA SER A 594 5.75 -44.45 -6.93
C SER A 594 4.83 -43.36 -7.51
N GLU A 595 4.68 -42.21 -6.85
CA GLU A 595 3.85 -41.11 -7.33
C GLU A 595 4.46 -40.42 -8.57
N ILE A 596 5.79 -40.30 -8.69
CA ILE A 596 6.38 -39.72 -9.91
C ILE A 596 6.23 -40.65 -11.10
N GLN A 597 6.32 -41.95 -10.88
CA GLN A 597 6.11 -42.97 -11.91
C GLN A 597 4.65 -42.98 -12.38
N GLU A 598 3.71 -42.97 -11.44
CA GLU A 598 2.29 -42.85 -11.76
C GLU A 598 1.96 -41.52 -12.46
N PHE A 599 2.54 -40.41 -11.99
CA PHE A 599 2.38 -39.11 -12.62
C PHE A 599 2.89 -39.08 -14.07
N SER A 600 3.96 -39.82 -14.38
CA SER A 600 4.51 -39.87 -15.75
C SER A 600 3.50 -40.34 -16.81
N LYS A 601 2.54 -41.19 -16.41
CA LYS A 601 1.46 -41.66 -17.27
C LYS A 601 0.48 -40.57 -17.67
N TYR A 602 0.24 -39.63 -16.77
CA TYR A 602 -0.64 -38.50 -17.04
C TYR A 602 0.11 -37.37 -17.74
N LEU A 603 1.38 -37.18 -17.39
CA LEU A 603 2.25 -36.20 -18.02
C LEU A 603 2.32 -36.41 -19.53
N SER A 604 2.44 -37.67 -19.99
CA SER A 604 2.47 -38.02 -21.42
C SER A 604 1.23 -37.53 -22.19
N LEU A 605 0.10 -37.27 -21.52
CA LEU A 605 -1.14 -36.79 -22.16
C LEU A 605 -1.23 -35.25 -22.24
N MET A 606 -0.38 -34.50 -21.52
CA MET A 606 -0.47 -33.04 -21.39
C MET A 606 0.23 -32.29 -22.55
N THR A 607 -0.26 -32.45 -23.78
CA THR A 607 0.39 -31.95 -25.01
C THR A 607 0.66 -30.45 -25.06
N ASN A 608 -0.08 -29.64 -24.28
CA ASN A 608 0.08 -28.19 -24.20
C ASN A 608 0.87 -27.71 -22.98
N LEU A 609 1.47 -28.61 -22.20
CA LEU A 609 2.27 -28.26 -21.03
C LEU A 609 3.52 -27.48 -21.45
N LYS A 610 3.72 -26.31 -20.83
CA LYS A 610 4.86 -25.39 -21.08
C LYS A 610 5.86 -25.36 -19.92
N TRP A 611 5.37 -25.57 -18.70
CA TRP A 611 6.14 -25.43 -17.46
C TRP A 611 5.75 -26.50 -16.44
N LEU A 612 6.74 -27.11 -15.78
CA LEU A 612 6.53 -28.17 -14.78
C LEU A 612 7.39 -27.94 -13.55
N ARG A 613 6.79 -27.95 -12.36
CA ARG A 613 7.48 -27.96 -11.06
C ARG A 613 7.21 -29.25 -10.32
N LEU A 614 8.26 -29.90 -9.86
CA LEU A 614 8.22 -31.10 -9.03
C LEU A 614 8.83 -30.78 -7.66
N VAL A 615 8.04 -30.99 -6.61
CA VAL A 615 8.45 -30.75 -5.22
C VAL A 615 8.49 -32.09 -4.46
N PHE A 616 9.69 -32.58 -4.18
CA PHE A 616 9.94 -33.86 -3.55
C PHE A 616 9.99 -33.73 -2.02
N LYS A 617 9.10 -34.41 -1.30
CA LYS A 617 9.15 -34.50 0.16
C LYS A 617 10.18 -35.53 0.60
N ILE A 618 11.33 -35.05 1.02
CA ILE A 618 12.40 -35.86 1.57
C ILE A 618 12.12 -36.08 3.06
N ASN A 619 11.74 -37.32 3.38
CA ASN A 619 11.53 -37.77 4.76
C ASN A 619 12.00 -39.23 4.88
N TYR A 620 12.93 -39.53 5.79
CA TYR A 620 13.42 -40.89 6.00
C TYR A 620 12.32 -41.86 6.49
N LYS A 621 11.19 -41.35 7.01
CA LYS A 621 10.00 -42.16 7.31
C LYS A 621 9.35 -42.72 6.04
N CYS A 622 9.46 -42.05 4.88
CA CYS A 622 8.95 -42.57 3.61
C CYS A 622 9.60 -43.92 3.25
N LEU A 623 10.86 -44.15 3.64
CA LEU A 623 11.55 -45.42 3.42
C LEU A 623 11.02 -46.58 4.29
N LYS A 624 10.32 -46.30 5.39
CA LYS A 624 9.69 -47.37 6.19
C LYS A 624 8.50 -47.99 5.46
N LEU A 625 7.83 -47.22 4.60
CA LEU A 625 6.68 -47.68 3.82
C LEU A 625 7.10 -48.54 2.62
N GLU A 626 8.27 -48.28 2.02
CA GLU A 626 8.76 -49.04 0.86
C GLU A 626 9.28 -50.46 1.19
N LYS A 627 9.54 -50.77 2.47
CA LYS A 627 9.80 -52.16 2.87
C LYS A 627 8.63 -53.11 2.56
N TYR A 628 7.44 -52.58 2.27
CA TYR A 628 6.27 -53.37 1.87
C TYR A 628 6.08 -53.52 0.34
N GLN A 629 6.87 -52.87 -0.51
CA GLN A 629 6.67 -52.94 -1.98
C GLN A 629 7.94 -53.20 -2.81
N CYS A 630 9.15 -53.08 -2.25
CA CYS A 630 10.39 -53.34 -3.00
C CYS A 630 10.75 -54.84 -3.19
N THR A 631 9.80 -55.76 -2.99
CA THR A 631 10.01 -57.22 -3.19
C THR A 631 9.58 -57.73 -4.58
N THR A 632 9.20 -56.86 -5.53
CA THR A 632 8.99 -57.30 -6.92
C THR A 632 9.74 -56.41 -7.90
N SER A 633 10.64 -57.05 -8.64
CA SER A 633 11.54 -56.54 -9.67
C SER A 633 10.85 -56.08 -10.96
N LYS A 634 9.70 -55.40 -10.87
CA LYS A 634 9.19 -54.68 -12.03
C LYS A 634 9.97 -53.38 -12.12
N GLU A 635 10.90 -53.30 -13.07
CA GLU A 635 11.45 -52.02 -13.52
C GLU A 635 10.25 -51.14 -13.91
N TYR A 636 9.89 -50.21 -13.03
CA TYR A 636 8.83 -49.27 -13.31
C TYR A 636 9.34 -48.32 -14.40
N LEU A 637 8.91 -48.59 -15.64
CA LEU A 637 9.24 -47.78 -16.79
C LEU A 637 8.41 -46.49 -16.74
N PHE A 638 9.09 -45.34 -16.74
CA PHE A 638 8.46 -44.04 -16.93
C PHE A 638 7.85 -43.99 -18.34
N GLU A 639 6.60 -43.55 -18.44
CA GLU A 639 6.02 -43.31 -19.76
C GLU A 639 6.77 -42.16 -20.46
N SER A 640 6.99 -42.34 -21.76
CA SER A 640 7.69 -41.35 -22.57
C SER A 640 6.82 -40.10 -22.71
N SER A 641 7.39 -38.95 -22.34
CA SER A 641 6.83 -37.62 -22.55
C SER A 641 7.68 -36.81 -23.54
N LYS A 642 8.44 -37.51 -24.40
CA LYS A 642 9.37 -36.89 -25.36
C LYS A 642 8.67 -36.01 -26.41
N HIS A 643 7.42 -36.32 -26.72
CA HIS A 643 6.57 -35.57 -27.66
C HIS A 643 6.04 -34.25 -27.10
N LEU A 644 6.23 -33.95 -25.81
CA LEU A 644 5.82 -32.67 -25.20
C LEU A 644 6.74 -31.51 -25.63
N GLN A 645 6.69 -31.13 -26.90
CA GLN A 645 7.57 -30.11 -27.50
C GLN A 645 7.33 -28.70 -26.94
N LYS A 646 6.17 -28.45 -26.33
CA LYS A 646 5.84 -27.17 -25.69
C LYS A 646 6.47 -27.02 -24.31
N LEU A 647 6.87 -28.11 -23.65
CA LEU A 647 7.47 -28.08 -22.32
C LEU A 647 8.89 -27.51 -22.43
N LYS A 648 9.10 -26.30 -21.93
CA LYS A 648 10.40 -25.59 -21.99
C LYS A 648 11.07 -25.45 -20.64
N THR A 649 10.31 -25.49 -19.55
CA THR A 649 10.82 -25.21 -18.21
C THR A 649 10.51 -26.37 -17.26
N ILE A 650 11.53 -26.82 -16.53
CA ILE A 650 11.36 -27.74 -15.40
C ILE A 650 12.03 -27.19 -14.14
N GLN A 651 11.32 -27.29 -13.03
CA GLN A 651 11.79 -26.91 -11.71
C GLN A 651 11.74 -28.11 -10.76
N ILE A 652 12.87 -28.42 -10.14
CA ILE A 652 13.05 -29.51 -9.18
C ILE A 652 13.39 -28.92 -7.81
N ILE A 653 12.57 -29.24 -6.82
CA ILE A 653 12.72 -28.74 -5.45
C ILE A 653 12.69 -29.91 -4.48
N TRP A 654 13.71 -30.04 -3.65
CA TRP A 654 13.74 -31.06 -2.60
C TRP A 654 13.36 -30.42 -1.26
N TYR A 655 12.20 -30.80 -0.74
CA TYR A 655 11.66 -30.36 0.54
C TYR A 655 12.01 -31.34 1.65
N PHE A 656 12.89 -30.95 2.56
CA PHE A 656 13.21 -31.76 3.73
C PHE A 656 12.20 -31.50 4.85
N ASN A 657 11.39 -32.50 5.17
CA ASN A 657 10.41 -32.43 6.26
C ASN A 657 10.98 -33.05 7.54
N MET A 658 12.05 -32.46 8.05
CA MET A 658 12.87 -32.91 9.18
C MET A 658 13.07 -31.75 10.16
N SER A 659 13.57 -32.02 11.38
CA SER A 659 13.89 -30.92 12.32
C SER A 659 14.89 -29.96 11.68
N THR A 660 14.67 -28.67 11.90
CA THR A 660 15.47 -27.58 11.29
C THR A 660 16.96 -27.71 11.62
N SER A 661 17.32 -28.26 12.78
CA SER A 661 18.73 -28.49 13.18
C SER A 661 19.44 -29.53 12.31
N VAL A 662 18.82 -30.67 12.03
CA VAL A 662 19.41 -31.76 11.22
C VAL A 662 19.51 -31.33 9.76
N ILE A 663 18.47 -30.69 9.22
CA ILE A 663 18.50 -30.14 7.86
C ILE A 663 19.57 -29.07 7.75
N LYS A 664 19.62 -28.13 8.70
CA LYS A 664 20.59 -27.04 8.66
C LYS A 664 22.01 -27.57 8.66
N LYS A 665 22.35 -28.51 9.55
CA LYS A 665 23.67 -29.15 9.57
C LYS A 665 24.00 -29.88 8.27
N PHE A 666 23.04 -30.64 7.73
CA PHE A 666 23.22 -31.33 6.44
C PHE A 666 23.43 -30.33 5.28
N MET A 667 22.60 -29.28 5.21
CA MET A 667 22.65 -28.27 4.16
C MET A 667 23.87 -27.35 4.28
N GLU A 668 24.42 -27.18 5.49
CA GLU A 668 25.64 -26.42 5.77
C GLU A 668 26.91 -27.29 5.67
N GLY A 669 26.79 -28.58 5.33
CA GLY A 669 27.93 -29.52 5.25
C GLY A 669 28.60 -29.82 6.60
N GLN A 670 27.93 -29.51 7.72
CA GLN A 670 28.44 -29.71 9.07
C GLN A 670 28.11 -31.14 9.55
N ASN A 671 28.91 -32.11 9.10
CA ASN A 671 28.75 -33.56 9.33
C ASN A 671 29.10 -34.05 10.76
N LYS A 672 28.85 -33.27 11.82
CA LYS A 672 29.18 -33.68 13.21
C LYS A 672 27.93 -34.03 14.04
N GLU A 673 27.16 -35.04 13.64
CA GLU A 673 26.19 -35.69 14.54
C GLU A 673 26.54 -37.15 14.82
N ASN A 674 26.47 -37.52 16.11
CA ASN A 674 26.81 -38.81 16.70
C ASN A 674 25.84 -39.96 16.35
N ASN A 675 25.08 -39.89 15.24
CA ASN A 675 24.08 -40.91 14.90
C ASN A 675 24.20 -41.38 13.43
N GLU A 676 25.26 -42.12 13.15
CA GLU A 676 25.58 -42.71 11.84
C GLU A 676 24.40 -43.46 11.21
N ALA A 677 23.54 -44.09 12.01
CA ALA A 677 22.38 -44.83 11.54
C ALA A 677 21.31 -43.93 10.90
N ILE A 678 21.10 -42.70 11.40
CA ILE A 678 20.19 -41.73 10.80
C ILE A 678 20.78 -41.18 9.50
N GLN A 679 22.07 -40.85 9.51
CA GLN A 679 22.76 -40.34 8.32
C GLN A 679 22.76 -41.37 7.18
N HIS A 680 23.01 -42.64 7.49
CA HIS A 680 22.93 -43.73 6.51
C HIS A 680 21.53 -43.85 5.90
N LYS A 681 20.46 -43.74 6.71
CA LYS A 681 19.07 -43.75 6.22
C LYS A 681 18.76 -42.56 5.33
N ILE A 682 19.21 -41.36 5.69
CA ILE A 682 19.04 -40.15 4.88
C ILE A 682 19.78 -40.33 3.55
N ASN A 683 21.05 -40.70 3.56
CA ASN A 683 21.85 -40.91 2.34
C ASN A 683 21.21 -41.95 1.40
N LYS A 684 20.66 -43.04 1.95
CA LYS A 684 19.90 -44.02 1.17
C LYS A 684 18.65 -43.40 0.52
N CYS A 685 17.89 -42.58 1.27
CA CYS A 685 16.71 -41.88 0.75
C CYS A 685 17.09 -40.92 -0.39
N LEU A 686 18.17 -40.15 -0.22
CA LEU A 686 18.64 -39.21 -1.22
C LEU A 686 19.05 -39.92 -2.51
N LYS A 687 19.76 -41.05 -2.42
CA LYS A 687 20.14 -41.86 -3.58
C LYS A 687 18.92 -42.38 -4.35
N ILE A 688 17.86 -42.78 -3.66
CA ILE A 688 16.60 -43.23 -4.31
C ILE A 688 15.97 -42.07 -5.06
N TRP A 689 15.76 -40.92 -4.41
CA TRP A 689 15.17 -39.76 -5.07
C TRP A 689 16.02 -39.21 -6.21
N GLU A 690 17.34 -39.26 -6.08
CA GLU A 690 18.29 -38.89 -7.13
C GLU A 690 18.10 -39.81 -8.35
N LYS A 691 18.09 -41.13 -8.14
CA LYS A 691 17.84 -42.12 -9.18
C LYS A 691 16.49 -41.86 -9.86
N GLU A 692 15.41 -41.72 -9.11
CA GLU A 692 14.06 -41.51 -9.68
C GLU A 692 13.96 -40.20 -10.46
N THR A 693 14.55 -39.11 -9.95
CA THR A 693 14.54 -37.80 -10.63
C THR A 693 15.28 -37.88 -11.97
N PHE A 694 16.46 -38.50 -12.01
CA PHE A 694 17.23 -38.60 -13.25
C PHE A 694 16.64 -39.63 -14.22
N SER A 695 16.08 -40.74 -13.73
CA SER A 695 15.30 -41.68 -14.55
C SER A 695 14.11 -40.97 -15.20
N PHE A 696 13.38 -40.15 -14.45
CA PHE A 696 12.30 -39.32 -14.99
C PHE A 696 12.79 -38.41 -16.12
N PHE A 697 13.95 -37.74 -15.98
CA PHE A 697 14.47 -36.90 -17.06
C PHE A 697 14.77 -37.65 -18.36
N THR A 698 15.10 -38.95 -18.31
CA THR A 698 15.31 -39.73 -19.55
C THR A 698 14.03 -39.91 -20.38
N SER A 699 12.85 -39.77 -19.76
CA SER A 699 11.55 -39.87 -20.43
C SER A 699 11.02 -38.53 -20.92
N VAL A 700 11.63 -37.41 -20.53
CA VAL A 700 11.19 -36.05 -20.85
C VAL A 700 11.70 -35.58 -22.22
N SER A 701 10.98 -34.65 -22.84
CA SER A 701 11.36 -34.01 -24.11
C SER A 701 12.74 -33.37 -24.09
N LYS A 702 13.50 -33.51 -25.20
CA LYS A 702 14.78 -32.78 -25.42
C LYS A 702 14.60 -31.28 -25.62
N SER A 703 13.35 -30.81 -25.63
CA SER A 703 12.99 -29.43 -25.95
C SER A 703 13.12 -28.45 -24.76
N ILE A 704 13.48 -28.97 -23.57
CA ILE A 704 13.75 -28.20 -22.35
C ILE A 704 14.85 -27.17 -22.61
N LYS A 705 14.60 -25.94 -22.16
CA LYS A 705 15.52 -24.81 -22.24
C LYS A 705 15.91 -24.26 -20.87
N ASN A 706 15.07 -24.45 -19.86
CA ASN A 706 15.23 -23.82 -18.55
C ASN A 706 15.14 -24.89 -17.45
N LEU A 707 16.17 -24.96 -16.61
CA LEU A 707 16.20 -25.84 -15.45
C LEU A 707 16.42 -25.05 -14.15
N TYR A 708 15.66 -25.41 -13.13
CA TYR A 708 15.80 -24.85 -11.79
C TYR A 708 15.99 -25.99 -10.80
N PHE A 709 17.12 -26.01 -10.10
CA PHE A 709 17.36 -26.95 -9.01
C PHE A 709 17.44 -26.21 -7.69
N TYR A 710 16.66 -26.67 -6.72
CA TYR A 710 16.69 -26.15 -5.36
C TYR A 710 16.79 -27.28 -4.33
N ALA A 711 17.77 -27.17 -3.44
CA ALA A 711 18.03 -28.08 -2.34
C ALA A 711 18.33 -29.54 -2.72
N ILE A 712 18.75 -29.80 -3.96
CA ILE A 712 19.26 -31.13 -4.33
C ILE A 712 20.59 -31.41 -3.60
N PRO A 713 20.94 -32.69 -3.33
CA PRO A 713 22.07 -33.02 -2.44
C PRO A 713 23.43 -32.71 -3.04
N GLN A 714 23.55 -32.92 -4.36
CA GLN A 714 24.80 -32.75 -5.07
C GLN A 714 24.57 -32.28 -6.50
N PHE A 715 25.56 -31.58 -7.04
CA PHE A 715 25.61 -31.18 -8.44
C PHE A 715 27.06 -31.20 -8.92
N ASN A 716 27.40 -32.17 -9.77
CA ASN A 716 28.77 -32.48 -10.19
C ASN A 716 28.87 -32.64 -11.71
N SER A 717 30.08 -32.83 -12.21
CA SER A 717 30.37 -32.97 -13.64
C SER A 717 29.63 -34.14 -14.31
N LYS A 718 29.31 -35.22 -13.57
CA LYS A 718 28.53 -36.35 -14.08
C LYS A 718 27.07 -35.94 -14.33
N ILE A 719 26.47 -35.22 -13.38
CA ILE A 719 25.10 -34.70 -13.51
C ILE A 719 25.03 -33.71 -14.67
N THR A 720 25.99 -32.79 -14.79
CA THR A 720 25.96 -31.80 -15.88
C THR A 720 26.22 -32.41 -17.25
N SER A 721 27.09 -33.42 -17.37
CA SER A 721 27.23 -34.20 -18.61
C SER A 721 25.91 -34.86 -19.00
N PHE A 722 25.25 -35.54 -18.05
CA PHE A 722 23.97 -36.18 -18.29
C PHE A 722 22.89 -35.17 -18.74
N LEU A 723 22.81 -34.01 -18.09
CA LEU A 723 21.86 -32.96 -18.47
C LEU A 723 22.18 -32.36 -19.84
N ASN A 724 23.47 -32.19 -20.19
CA ASN A 724 23.89 -31.69 -21.50
C ASN A 724 23.46 -32.64 -22.63
N ASP A 725 23.55 -33.95 -22.40
CA ASP A 725 23.16 -34.97 -23.39
C ASP A 725 21.65 -35.08 -23.55
N LEU A 726 20.89 -34.98 -22.44
CA LEU A 726 19.44 -35.02 -22.47
C LEU A 726 18.80 -33.74 -23.00
N PHE A 727 19.34 -32.58 -22.62
CA PHE A 727 18.78 -31.27 -22.91
C PHE A 727 19.80 -30.43 -23.69
N PRO A 728 20.03 -30.76 -24.97
CA PRO A 728 21.00 -30.05 -25.79
C PRO A 728 20.65 -28.56 -25.96
N ASN A 729 19.39 -28.17 -25.74
CA ASN A 729 18.94 -26.78 -25.84
C ASN A 729 18.91 -26.03 -24.49
N LEU A 730 19.52 -26.59 -23.43
CA LEU A 730 19.57 -25.97 -22.11
C LEU A 730 20.29 -24.62 -22.18
N ASN A 731 19.53 -23.55 -22.01
CA ASN A 731 19.97 -22.17 -22.13
C ASN A 731 20.05 -21.46 -20.77
N PHE A 732 19.13 -21.80 -19.86
CA PHE A 732 19.05 -21.22 -18.51
C PHE A 732 19.19 -22.29 -17.43
N LEU A 733 20.00 -22.01 -16.41
CA LEU A 733 20.16 -22.85 -15.23
C LEU A 733 20.15 -22.01 -13.94
N PHE A 734 19.24 -22.35 -13.03
CA PHE A 734 19.22 -21.86 -11.65
C PHE A 734 19.67 -22.96 -10.70
N LEU A 735 20.61 -22.66 -9.80
CA LEU A 735 21.06 -23.54 -8.72
C LEU A 735 20.94 -22.84 -7.37
N GLY A 736 20.20 -23.43 -6.43
CA GLY A 736 20.04 -22.85 -5.09
C GLY A 736 20.08 -23.85 -3.95
N SER A 737 20.83 -23.50 -2.89
CA SER A 737 20.99 -24.30 -1.68
C SER A 737 21.47 -25.74 -1.92
N ILE A 738 22.46 -25.96 -2.78
CA ILE A 738 23.04 -27.28 -3.07
C ILE A 738 24.27 -27.49 -2.18
N PRO A 739 24.28 -28.48 -1.27
CA PRO A 739 25.37 -28.65 -0.31
C PRO A 739 26.70 -29.08 -0.96
N ASN A 740 26.65 -30.07 -1.87
CA ASN A 740 27.84 -30.62 -2.51
C ASN A 740 27.90 -30.23 -3.99
N ILE A 741 28.55 -29.12 -4.29
CA ILE A 741 28.68 -28.63 -5.68
C ILE A 741 30.14 -28.63 -6.12
N GLU A 742 30.43 -29.25 -7.27
CA GLU A 742 31.77 -29.28 -7.83
C GLU A 742 32.05 -27.97 -8.57
N LYS A 743 33.18 -27.32 -8.25
CA LYS A 743 33.55 -26.01 -8.80
C LYS A 743 33.51 -25.94 -10.34
N LYS A 744 33.85 -27.03 -11.03
CA LYS A 744 33.96 -27.10 -12.50
C LYS A 744 32.74 -27.66 -13.21
N CYS A 745 31.67 -28.01 -12.48
CA CYS A 745 30.56 -28.77 -13.06
C CYS A 745 29.89 -28.09 -14.25
N LEU A 746 29.84 -26.75 -14.29
CA LEU A 746 29.15 -25.99 -15.34
C LEU A 746 29.91 -25.93 -16.66
N LYS A 747 31.22 -26.19 -16.69
CA LYS A 747 32.05 -26.09 -17.90
C LYS A 747 31.60 -27.02 -19.04
N ILE A 748 30.88 -28.09 -18.70
CA ILE A 748 30.42 -29.11 -19.66
C ILE A 748 29.17 -28.64 -20.42
N LEU A 749 28.42 -27.66 -19.90
CA LEU A 749 27.15 -27.20 -20.46
C LEU A 749 27.38 -26.24 -21.64
N ARG A 750 27.48 -26.81 -22.85
CA ARG A 750 27.95 -26.08 -24.05
C ARG A 750 27.00 -24.99 -24.56
N ASN A 751 25.72 -25.08 -24.21
CA ASN A 751 24.68 -24.18 -24.70
C ASN A 751 24.09 -23.25 -23.63
N LEU A 752 24.62 -23.32 -22.40
CA LEU A 752 24.16 -22.51 -21.28
C LEU A 752 24.58 -21.04 -21.46
N LYS A 753 23.62 -20.12 -21.64
CA LYS A 753 23.90 -18.68 -21.77
C LYS A 753 23.59 -17.90 -20.51
N ILE A 754 22.65 -18.36 -19.70
CA ILE A 754 22.19 -17.66 -18.49
C ILE A 754 22.34 -18.57 -17.28
N PHE A 755 23.04 -18.09 -16.27
CA PHE A 755 23.25 -18.83 -15.03
C PHE A 755 22.84 -17.99 -13.82
N VAL A 756 22.10 -18.59 -12.89
CA VAL A 756 21.74 -17.96 -11.63
C VAL A 756 22.16 -18.85 -10.48
N SER A 757 23.04 -18.33 -9.63
CA SER A 757 23.45 -19.00 -8.40
C SER A 757 22.80 -18.34 -7.19
N ARG A 758 22.22 -19.18 -6.35
CA ARG A 758 21.93 -18.88 -4.94
C ARG A 758 22.78 -19.76 -4.00
N ASN A 759 23.79 -20.42 -4.57
CA ASN A 759 24.81 -21.11 -3.80
C ASN A 759 25.90 -20.11 -3.49
N ASN A 760 26.33 -20.08 -2.23
CA ASN A 760 27.37 -19.16 -1.79
C ASN A 760 28.76 -19.80 -1.98
N GLU A 761 28.91 -20.52 -3.10
CA GLU A 761 30.14 -21.19 -3.52
C GLU A 761 30.48 -20.72 -4.94
N VAL A 762 31.76 -20.48 -5.18
CA VAL A 762 32.26 -19.99 -6.47
C VAL A 762 32.31 -21.13 -7.49
N LEU A 763 31.63 -20.96 -8.63
CA LEU A 763 31.61 -21.91 -9.74
C LEU A 763 32.28 -21.34 -10.98
N GLU A 764 33.06 -22.17 -11.67
CA GLU A 764 33.66 -21.82 -12.95
C GLU A 764 32.59 -21.88 -14.05
N LEU A 765 32.37 -20.73 -14.70
CA LEU A 765 31.38 -20.60 -15.78
C LEU A 765 31.93 -21.17 -17.10
N PRO A 766 31.04 -21.68 -17.96
CA PRO A 766 31.42 -22.02 -19.33
C PRO A 766 31.70 -20.74 -20.14
N THR A 767 32.49 -20.87 -21.20
CA THR A 767 32.98 -19.71 -21.98
C THR A 767 31.89 -19.00 -22.79
N ASN A 768 30.77 -19.69 -23.05
CA ASN A 768 29.63 -19.18 -23.81
C ASN A 768 28.56 -18.50 -22.92
N ILE A 769 28.83 -18.31 -21.64
CA ILE A 769 27.91 -17.60 -20.73
C ILE A 769 27.78 -16.13 -21.16
N LYS A 770 26.54 -15.65 -21.20
CA LYS A 770 26.22 -14.25 -21.54
C LYS A 770 25.89 -13.43 -20.31
N SER A 771 25.08 -13.99 -19.41
CA SER A 771 24.72 -13.35 -18.16
C SER A 771 24.77 -14.32 -16.98
N CYS A 772 25.18 -13.78 -15.83
CA CYS A 772 25.29 -14.50 -14.57
C CYS A 772 24.64 -13.67 -13.46
N MET A 773 23.85 -14.27 -12.58
CA MET A 773 23.33 -13.60 -11.39
C MET A 773 23.72 -14.36 -10.14
N ILE A 774 24.25 -13.62 -9.16
CA ILE A 774 24.44 -14.12 -7.79
C ILE A 774 23.34 -13.51 -6.93
N SER A 775 22.51 -14.37 -6.35
CA SER A 775 21.28 -13.99 -5.67
C SER A 775 21.15 -14.63 -4.30
N ASP A 776 20.47 -13.96 -3.38
CA ASP A 776 20.01 -14.56 -2.15
C ASP A 776 18.73 -13.89 -1.63
N ALA A 777 18.12 -14.48 -0.60
CA ALA A 777 17.01 -13.84 0.09
C ALA A 777 17.53 -12.79 1.07
N LYS A 778 16.95 -11.58 1.04
CA LYS A 778 17.35 -10.45 1.90
C LYS A 778 17.49 -10.81 3.39
N TYR A 779 16.55 -11.58 3.93
CA TYR A 779 16.57 -11.99 5.33
C TYR A 779 17.70 -12.97 5.68
N LEU A 780 18.19 -13.77 4.72
CA LEU A 780 19.28 -14.71 4.95
C LEU A 780 20.65 -14.03 4.99
N LEU A 781 20.79 -12.89 4.29
CA LEU A 781 22.01 -12.08 4.30
C LEU A 781 22.22 -11.33 5.63
N LYS A 782 21.27 -11.43 6.58
CA LYS A 782 21.50 -11.01 7.97
C LYS A 782 22.51 -11.90 8.71
N ASN A 783 22.76 -13.12 8.22
CA ASN A 783 23.78 -13.99 8.78
C ASN A 783 25.16 -13.62 8.21
N ASN A 784 26.10 -13.23 9.09
CA ASN A 784 27.42 -12.74 8.69
C ASN A 784 28.21 -13.75 7.85
N ILE A 785 28.23 -15.03 8.22
CA ILE A 785 28.94 -16.08 7.46
C ILE A 785 28.36 -16.21 6.06
N ARG A 786 27.02 -16.20 5.97
CA ARG A 786 26.32 -16.32 4.70
C ARG A 786 26.57 -15.10 3.80
N LYS A 787 26.55 -13.90 4.40
CA LYS A 787 26.87 -12.62 3.74
C LYS A 787 28.30 -12.60 3.21
N GLU A 788 29.27 -13.01 4.03
CA GLU A 788 30.67 -13.08 3.62
C GLU A 788 30.87 -14.02 2.43
N LYS A 789 30.24 -15.21 2.44
CA LYS A 789 30.30 -16.12 1.29
C LYS A 789 29.62 -15.52 0.04
N TYR A 790 28.49 -14.83 0.21
CA TYR A 790 27.81 -14.12 -0.89
C TYR A 790 28.71 -13.03 -1.50
N GLU A 791 29.37 -12.23 -0.66
CA GLU A 791 30.32 -11.19 -1.08
C GLU A 791 31.56 -11.80 -1.77
N LYS A 792 32.08 -12.93 -1.28
CA LYS A 792 33.17 -13.67 -1.95
C LYS A 792 32.78 -14.13 -3.36
N CYS A 793 31.56 -14.63 -3.53
CA CYS A 793 31.07 -14.98 -4.87
C CYS A 793 30.99 -13.74 -5.76
N PHE A 794 30.39 -12.66 -5.26
CA PHE A 794 30.30 -11.39 -5.99
C PHE A 794 31.68 -10.90 -6.46
N GLU A 795 32.66 -10.81 -5.56
CA GLU A 795 34.01 -10.36 -5.87
C GLU A 795 34.72 -11.26 -6.88
N HIS A 796 34.46 -12.56 -6.85
CA HIS A 796 35.00 -13.48 -7.84
C HIS A 796 34.45 -13.19 -9.24
N TYR A 797 33.12 -13.11 -9.39
CA TYR A 797 32.49 -12.90 -10.70
C TYR A 797 32.76 -11.51 -11.27
N LYS A 798 32.87 -10.49 -10.41
CA LYS A 798 33.28 -9.13 -10.80
C LYS A 798 34.68 -9.08 -11.43
N LYS A 799 35.59 -9.94 -10.99
CA LYS A 799 36.97 -10.02 -11.50
C LYS A 799 37.09 -10.82 -12.80
N LEU A 800 36.03 -11.51 -13.23
CA LEU A 800 36.05 -12.24 -14.49
C LEU A 800 35.99 -11.25 -15.67
N LYS A 801 36.97 -11.35 -16.57
CA LYS A 801 37.07 -10.50 -17.77
C LYS A 801 35.94 -10.73 -18.80
N CYS A 802 35.11 -11.76 -18.60
CA CYS A 802 34.03 -12.12 -19.52
C CYS A 802 32.77 -11.25 -19.36
N PHE A 803 32.68 -10.42 -18.32
CA PHE A 803 31.58 -9.49 -18.11
C PHE A 803 32.11 -8.05 -18.05
N LYS A 804 31.40 -7.13 -18.70
CA LYS A 804 31.79 -5.70 -18.75
C LYS A 804 30.91 -4.82 -17.87
N LYS A 805 29.74 -5.33 -17.45
CA LYS A 805 28.71 -4.57 -16.74
C LYS A 805 28.18 -5.36 -15.55
N GLU A 806 27.74 -4.62 -14.54
CA GLU A 806 27.04 -5.15 -13.37
C GLU A 806 25.74 -4.36 -13.11
N TYR A 807 24.73 -5.02 -12.56
CA TYR A 807 23.45 -4.41 -12.17
C TYR A 807 22.94 -5.00 -10.85
N ASP A 808 22.49 -4.13 -9.97
CA ASP A 808 22.02 -4.50 -8.63
C ASP A 808 20.51 -4.76 -8.65
N VAL A 809 20.13 -5.93 -8.14
CA VAL A 809 18.73 -6.33 -7.97
C VAL A 809 18.39 -6.18 -6.50
N GLU A 810 17.46 -5.29 -6.21
CA GLU A 810 16.92 -5.12 -4.86
C GLU A 810 15.51 -5.68 -4.74
N GLY A 811 15.27 -6.42 -3.65
CA GLY A 811 13.92 -6.73 -3.21
C GLY A 811 13.78 -7.96 -2.31
N LEU A 812 12.75 -8.79 -2.55
CA LEU A 812 12.61 -10.11 -1.87
C LEU A 812 13.84 -10.99 -2.14
N ILE A 813 14.38 -10.85 -3.35
CA ILE A 813 15.66 -11.39 -3.78
C ILE A 813 16.61 -10.20 -3.88
N ILE A 814 17.75 -10.30 -3.22
CA ILE A 814 18.88 -9.40 -3.44
C ILE A 814 19.85 -10.12 -4.35
N GLY A 815 20.36 -9.45 -5.38
CA GLY A 815 21.34 -10.05 -6.26
C GLY A 815 22.17 -9.03 -7.01
N LYS A 816 23.21 -9.53 -7.67
CA LYS A 816 24.00 -8.79 -8.64
C LYS A 816 24.05 -9.58 -9.94
N ILE A 817 23.74 -8.91 -11.04
CA ILE A 817 23.74 -9.47 -12.39
C ILE A 817 24.99 -8.97 -13.10
N PHE A 818 25.73 -9.88 -13.72
CA PHE A 818 26.89 -9.62 -14.55
C PHE A 818 26.54 -9.96 -15.99
N PHE A 819 26.85 -9.06 -16.92
CA PHE A 819 26.48 -9.19 -18.33
C PHE A 819 27.40 -8.32 -19.22
N ASN A 820 27.23 -8.43 -20.54
CA ASN A 820 27.95 -7.62 -21.52
C ASN A 820 27.04 -6.61 -22.22
N ASN A 821 25.85 -7.07 -22.64
CA ASN A 821 24.89 -6.29 -23.42
C ASN A 821 23.54 -6.16 -22.71
N PHE A 822 22.83 -5.05 -22.88
CA PHE A 822 21.60 -4.78 -22.12
C PHE A 822 20.46 -5.74 -22.49
N ASP A 823 20.40 -6.28 -23.71
CA ASP A 823 19.49 -7.37 -24.10
C ASP A 823 19.64 -8.59 -23.18
N GLU A 824 20.85 -8.91 -22.74
CA GLU A 824 21.14 -10.04 -21.83
C GLU A 824 20.57 -9.81 -20.42
N LEU A 825 20.36 -8.55 -20.02
CA LEU A 825 19.66 -8.18 -18.78
C LEU A 825 18.15 -8.45 -18.91
N TYR A 826 17.55 -8.24 -20.09
CA TYR A 826 16.16 -8.59 -20.34
C TYR A 826 15.97 -10.11 -20.42
N ASP A 827 16.91 -10.81 -21.04
CA ASP A 827 16.91 -12.27 -21.12
C ASP A 827 16.90 -12.92 -19.73
N ILE A 828 17.62 -12.38 -18.75
CA ILE A 828 17.60 -12.92 -17.38
C ILE A 828 16.34 -12.51 -16.60
N LYS A 829 15.77 -11.33 -16.89
CA LYS A 829 14.58 -10.79 -16.21
C LYS A 829 13.36 -11.70 -16.37
N VAL A 830 13.17 -12.35 -17.53
CA VAL A 830 12.03 -13.25 -17.76
C VAL A 830 11.96 -14.41 -16.77
N HIS A 831 13.08 -14.74 -16.12
CA HIS A 831 13.19 -15.81 -15.13
C HIS A 831 12.89 -15.36 -13.70
N PHE A 832 12.72 -14.06 -13.42
CA PHE A 832 12.56 -13.55 -12.06
C PHE A 832 11.29 -14.05 -11.39
N ASN A 833 10.19 -14.18 -12.12
CA ASN A 833 8.95 -14.73 -11.57
C ASN A 833 9.13 -16.18 -11.09
N ASP A 834 9.83 -17.01 -11.87
CA ASP A 834 10.15 -18.39 -11.50
C ASP A 834 11.08 -18.46 -10.28
N ILE A 835 12.10 -17.59 -10.22
CA ILE A 835 13.01 -17.51 -9.06
C ILE A 835 12.24 -17.03 -7.82
N LYS A 836 11.42 -15.99 -7.93
CA LYS A 836 10.58 -15.47 -6.84
C LYS A 836 9.64 -16.56 -6.30
N LYS A 837 9.04 -17.37 -7.18
CA LYS A 837 8.23 -18.54 -6.82
C LYS A 837 8.99 -19.57 -5.94
N ILE A 838 10.30 -19.76 -6.15
CA ILE A 838 11.16 -20.58 -5.26
C ILE A 838 11.33 -19.93 -3.89
N HIS A 839 11.45 -18.60 -3.83
CA HIS A 839 11.72 -17.88 -2.59
C HIS A 839 10.48 -17.71 -1.69
N LEU A 840 9.31 -17.47 -2.27
CA LEU A 840 8.02 -17.35 -1.55
C LEU A 840 7.74 -18.57 -0.66
N TRP A 841 8.14 -19.76 -1.13
CA TRP A 841 8.06 -21.02 -0.39
C TRP A 841 8.68 -20.99 1.01
N LYS A 842 9.82 -20.29 1.18
CA LYS A 842 10.58 -20.32 2.44
C LYS A 842 10.06 -19.28 3.43
N ILE A 843 9.53 -18.15 2.96
CA ILE A 843 8.96 -17.09 3.82
C ILE A 843 7.68 -17.60 4.51
N ILE A 844 6.79 -18.26 3.78
CA ILE A 844 5.54 -18.80 4.33
C ILE A 844 5.80 -19.91 5.37
N ASN A 845 6.84 -20.74 5.16
CA ASN A 845 7.19 -21.80 6.10
C ASN A 845 7.89 -21.28 7.38
N LEU A 846 8.60 -20.15 7.33
CA LEU A 846 9.21 -19.53 8.51
C LEU A 846 8.17 -18.90 9.44
N ASN A 847 7.09 -18.36 8.90
CA ASN A 847 5.99 -17.75 9.67
C ASN A 847 5.05 -18.79 10.33
N LYS A 848 5.27 -20.10 10.12
CA LYS A 848 4.54 -21.20 10.76
C LYS A 848 5.32 -21.87 11.91
N ILE A 849 6.47 -21.32 12.28
CA ILE A 849 7.21 -21.72 13.47
C ILE A 849 6.82 -20.72 14.57
N PRO A 850 6.28 -21.18 15.71
CA PRO A 850 5.77 -20.32 16.78
C PRO A 850 6.84 -19.39 17.36
#